data_AF-A0A940MEC1-F1
#
_entry.id   AF-A0A940MEC1-F1
#
_cell.length_a   1.000
_cell.length_b   1.000
_cell.length_c   1.000
_cell.angle_alpha   90.00
_cell.angle_beta   90.00
_cell.angle_gamma   90.00
#
_symmetry.space_group_name_H-M   'P 1'
#
loop_
_entity.id
_entity.type
_entity.pdbx_description
1 polymer ?
#
loop_
_entity_poly.entity_id
_entity_poly.type
_entity_poly.pdbx_seq_one_letter_code
_entity_poly.pdbx_strand_id
1 'polypeptide(L)'
;MRRTRPRLGAVASGALLVAAMAVPASASAAAAAPAGPASPKSADCPWVGSHASVDHRVSQVLSKMTLDEEITMVHGAAGSAYTGYIPGDSRLCIPALKMQDGPVGVRMSDTTQLPAAANVAASFDPSLAKSYGAVIGAEDKAKGVDVDLGPTVNIVRDPRWGRAFESYSEDPYLTGQIGAADIEGIQDQGVMAQVKHWAVYNQETNRNTVSDNAVIDDRTVHEVYAAAFGTILDQAKPSSAMCSYSSVNGTYACENAYLNNILKKQFGFDGFITSDWGGTHSTVASANAGMDMQMPDGSYFGTALKTAVQNGQVKKARVDDMVTRIMREEFRFGLFDHPSADTPDANASTPAHVAVAKRAAEDGAVLLKNSGHVLPLDSGKVKSIAVIGDGAGKDTMSAGGGSATVAGTGTVTPYDGIKARAGAGTKVTYAQGNVSANGQLPVIGSQYLTPPSGTGHGLQGAYYTNKTLSGDPAATRTDPQVDFDWNGAAPADGVAGTNFSTKWTGTLTPPATGTYTFGLTSDDGSRLLIDGKQVIDNWRDQATHTQTGTATLTAGKPVQVEVDYYQGGGGDEVHLGWETPGSDLRGQAADLAAKSDVAIVYANDFESEGSDLADIDLPGDQNALIEAVARANPNTIVVLNTGSAVTMPWLDQVKGVFEAWYPGQESGDAIAALLYGDVNPSGKLPVTFPKSLDQVPANTAAQWPGVDGKVQYSEGLDVGYKYYDAKHEDPLYPFGYGLSYTSYKFSHLRVEGSTMREGGSLRVTADVTNTGSRAGSEVAQLYLSEPKAAGEPVSQLKGFRKVALKAHQTKRVTFRLTAQDASYWNSDAQAWTLTPGTYRVRVGDSSRSLPLSGSFQVRRTTGPRFTKVSAPSPAVGGSSVKVRTTFTNGATQPVIGATTRLSVPSGWRARATSPATHWLVAPGKTVTTTWDVTIPDGAKGGAAELTGTTRYLGSPHTSPGDGSATVQVAYANVRAAAGEVGVTDDSATAAGSFGDAGYSFSAQALADAGITPGGRVSAGSAAFTWPDVAAGTPDDVAAAGQAIAVRGSGTRLSFLGAGTNGTQQGQVTVTYADGTTSTGTVTLADWYANQAVDGCSLVATTAHWNNPPADTLPHDHKVSLYASSVPLTAGKQVAYVTLPDNASLHVFATAIG
;
A
#
# COMPACT_ATOMS: atom_id res chain seq x y z
N MET A 1 -52.80 29.20 33.08
CA MET A 1 -54.06 28.49 33.43
C MET A 1 -54.85 28.23 32.14
N ARG A 2 -55.57 27.10 32.00
CA ARG A 2 -56.75 26.81 31.09
C ARG A 2 -56.67 27.26 29.59
N ARG A 3 -57.12 26.50 28.57
CA ARG A 3 -57.76 25.17 28.48
C ARG A 3 -57.72 24.63 27.01
N THR A 4 -57.36 23.35 26.85
CA THR A 4 -57.87 22.29 25.93
C THR A 4 -58.49 22.56 24.53
N ARG A 5 -58.18 21.62 23.60
CA ARG A 5 -58.68 21.35 22.22
C ARG A 5 -60.22 21.20 22.04
N PRO A 6 -60.72 21.16 20.78
CA PRO A 6 -61.36 19.91 20.27
C PRO A 6 -60.84 19.41 18.88
N ARG A 7 -61.61 18.59 18.14
CA ARG A 7 -61.18 17.67 17.04
C ARG A 7 -62.27 17.54 15.92
N LEU A 8 -61.98 16.77 14.85
CA LEU A 8 -62.84 16.31 13.71
C LEU A 8 -63.09 17.32 12.56
N GLY A 9 -63.20 16.92 11.27
CA GLY A 9 -62.84 15.63 10.63
C GLY A 9 -63.47 15.36 9.24
N ALA A 10 -62.65 15.28 8.17
CA ALA A 10 -63.00 14.87 6.77
C ALA A 10 -64.10 15.75 6.08
N VAL A 11 -64.62 15.57 4.84
CA VAL A 11 -64.62 14.55 3.75
C VAL A 11 -64.82 15.35 2.41
N ALA A 12 -64.39 15.05 1.17
CA ALA A 12 -63.29 14.30 0.52
C ALA A 12 -63.28 14.70 -1.00
N SER A 13 -62.76 13.91 -1.95
CA SER A 13 -62.88 14.14 -3.43
C SER A 13 -62.90 12.84 -4.24
N GLY A 14 -63.57 12.81 -5.40
CA GLY A 14 -63.84 11.59 -6.17
C GLY A 14 -63.77 11.76 -7.70
N ALA A 15 -63.51 10.67 -8.42
CA ALA A 15 -63.11 10.61 -9.83
C ALA A 15 -64.28 10.58 -10.85
N LEU A 16 -63.94 10.74 -12.14
CA LEU A 16 -64.36 9.99 -13.35
C LEU A 16 -63.99 10.82 -14.62
N LEU A 17 -63.77 10.31 -15.84
CA LEU A 17 -63.25 9.03 -16.40
C LEU A 17 -63.07 9.23 -17.94
N VAL A 18 -62.80 8.16 -18.72
CA VAL A 18 -62.83 8.08 -20.21
C VAL A 18 -61.64 8.74 -20.94
N ALA A 19 -61.00 8.15 -21.95
CA ALA A 19 -60.81 6.73 -22.33
C ALA A 19 -59.63 6.62 -23.33
N ALA A 20 -59.07 5.42 -23.50
CA ALA A 20 -58.08 5.13 -24.54
C ALA A 20 -58.62 4.09 -25.55
N MET A 21 -58.19 4.19 -26.81
CA MET A 21 -58.36 3.15 -27.84
C MET A 21 -57.00 2.79 -28.42
N ALA A 22 -56.80 1.52 -28.74
CA ALA A 22 -55.52 0.96 -29.15
C ALA A 22 -55.55 0.41 -30.59
N VAL A 23 -54.39 0.44 -31.25
CA VAL A 23 -54.06 -0.30 -32.48
C VAL A 23 -52.69 -0.96 -32.21
N PRO A 24 -52.48 -2.25 -32.57
CA PRO A 24 -51.50 -3.07 -31.84
C PRO A 24 -50.07 -2.99 -32.38
N ALA A 25 -49.10 -3.03 -31.47
CA ALA A 25 -47.73 -3.43 -31.79
C ALA A 25 -47.66 -4.97 -31.92
N SER A 26 -46.99 -5.46 -32.97
CA SER A 26 -46.71 -6.89 -33.14
C SER A 26 -45.63 -7.34 -32.17
N ALA A 27 -45.89 -8.40 -31.40
CA ALA A 27 -44.94 -8.92 -30.43
C ALA A 27 -43.71 -9.52 -31.14
N SER A 28 -42.54 -8.91 -30.92
CA SER A 28 -41.30 -9.66 -30.77
C SER A 28 -41.13 -9.97 -29.29
N ALA A 29 -40.65 -11.16 -28.94
CA ALA A 29 -40.58 -11.59 -27.56
C ALA A 29 -39.42 -10.88 -26.84
N ALA A 30 -39.73 -9.93 -25.96
CA ALA A 30 -38.78 -9.49 -24.94
C ALA A 30 -38.44 -10.71 -24.08
N ALA A 31 -37.19 -11.18 -24.15
CA ALA A 31 -36.69 -12.14 -23.18
C ALA A 31 -36.75 -11.46 -21.80
N ALA A 32 -37.48 -12.06 -20.86
CA ALA A 32 -37.45 -11.60 -19.48
C ALA A 32 -36.00 -11.69 -18.99
N ALA A 33 -35.48 -10.61 -18.41
CA ALA A 33 -34.19 -10.65 -17.74
C ALA A 33 -34.21 -11.80 -16.72
N PRO A 34 -33.17 -12.66 -16.67
CA PRO A 34 -33.10 -13.69 -15.65
C PRO A 34 -33.17 -13.01 -14.28
N ALA A 35 -33.98 -13.56 -13.37
CA ALA A 35 -33.95 -13.12 -11.99
C ALA A 35 -32.51 -13.25 -11.47
N GLY A 36 -31.98 -12.18 -10.87
CA GLY A 36 -30.62 -12.18 -10.32
C GLY A 36 -30.43 -13.39 -9.40
N PRO A 37 -29.24 -14.03 -9.40
CA PRO A 37 -29.03 -15.26 -8.64
C PRO A 37 -29.34 -15.01 -7.18
N ALA A 38 -30.27 -15.80 -6.64
CA ALA A 38 -30.52 -15.81 -5.20
C ALA A 38 -29.23 -16.16 -4.47
N SER A 39 -28.93 -15.47 -3.36
CA SER A 39 -27.70 -15.66 -2.59
C SER A 39 -27.43 -17.15 -2.36
N PRO A 40 -26.26 -17.68 -2.77
CA PRO A 40 -26.00 -19.11 -2.71
C PRO A 40 -26.11 -19.59 -1.26
N LYS A 41 -26.73 -20.76 -1.07
CA LYS A 41 -26.81 -21.37 0.25
C LYS A 41 -25.40 -21.82 0.65
N SER A 42 -25.04 -21.68 1.91
CA SER A 42 -23.70 -22.03 2.43
C SER A 42 -23.32 -23.52 2.33
N ALA A 43 -24.15 -24.35 1.69
CA ALA A 43 -23.86 -25.77 1.42
C ALA A 43 -22.91 -25.97 0.23
N ASP A 44 -22.91 -25.07 -0.77
CA ASP A 44 -22.17 -25.29 -2.03
C ASP A 44 -20.70 -24.79 -1.95
N CYS A 45 -20.44 -23.80 -1.09
CA CYS A 45 -19.15 -23.12 -0.91
C CYS A 45 -18.64 -23.25 0.54
N PRO A 46 -18.05 -24.41 0.94
CA PRO A 46 -17.68 -24.71 2.34
C PRO A 46 -16.54 -23.86 2.94
N TRP A 47 -15.91 -22.99 2.14
CA TRP A 47 -14.99 -21.96 2.62
C TRP A 47 -15.71 -20.70 3.09
N VAL A 48 -16.99 -20.48 2.78
CA VAL A 48 -17.78 -19.32 3.25
C VAL A 48 -18.36 -19.61 4.64
N GLY A 49 -18.23 -18.65 5.55
CA GLY A 49 -18.54 -18.80 6.98
C GLY A 49 -17.57 -19.71 7.74
N SER A 50 -16.42 -20.06 7.14
CA SER A 50 -15.55 -21.12 7.64
C SER A 50 -14.50 -20.61 8.63
N HIS A 51 -14.40 -21.26 9.79
CA HIS A 51 -13.36 -21.02 10.80
C HIS A 51 -12.01 -21.69 10.49
N ALA A 52 -11.87 -22.34 9.33
CA ALA A 52 -10.59 -22.89 8.89
C ALA A 52 -9.56 -21.77 8.62
N SER A 53 -8.28 -22.06 8.80
CA SER A 53 -7.18 -21.14 8.48
C SER A 53 -7.26 -20.62 7.04
N VAL A 54 -6.87 -19.37 6.80
CA VAL A 54 -6.90 -18.71 5.47
C VAL A 54 -6.29 -19.59 4.37
N ASP A 55 -5.06 -20.09 4.53
CA ASP A 55 -4.40 -20.93 3.51
C ASP A 55 -5.18 -22.24 3.22
N HIS A 56 -5.93 -22.78 4.19
CA HIS A 56 -6.82 -23.91 3.96
C HIS A 56 -8.03 -23.49 3.12
N ARG A 57 -8.69 -22.37 3.46
CA ARG A 57 -9.83 -21.81 2.69
C ARG A 57 -9.42 -21.52 1.24
N VAL A 58 -8.26 -20.89 1.04
CA VAL A 58 -7.61 -20.70 -0.27
C VAL A 58 -7.41 -22.03 -1.00
N SER A 59 -6.83 -23.04 -0.34
CA SER A 59 -6.59 -24.35 -0.96
C SER A 59 -7.89 -25.07 -1.38
N GLN A 60 -8.99 -24.89 -0.63
CA GLN A 60 -10.30 -25.44 -0.99
C GLN A 60 -10.84 -24.80 -2.27
N VAL A 61 -10.79 -23.47 -2.38
CA VAL A 61 -11.22 -22.75 -3.60
C VAL A 61 -10.36 -23.18 -4.79
N LEU A 62 -9.03 -23.03 -4.68
CA LEU A 62 -8.07 -23.34 -5.75
C LEU A 62 -8.21 -24.79 -6.25
N SER A 63 -8.47 -25.76 -5.35
CA SER A 63 -8.68 -27.17 -5.73
C SER A 63 -9.92 -27.42 -6.61
N LYS A 64 -10.86 -26.46 -6.68
CA LYS A 64 -12.07 -26.50 -7.51
C LYS A 64 -12.02 -25.52 -8.68
N MET A 65 -10.95 -24.74 -8.86
CA MET A 65 -10.78 -23.83 -9.99
C MET A 65 -10.32 -24.60 -11.24
N THR A 66 -10.75 -24.10 -12.39
CA THR A 66 -10.11 -24.37 -13.68
C THR A 66 -9.03 -23.34 -13.95
N LEU A 67 -8.11 -23.64 -14.88
CA LEU A 67 -7.13 -22.67 -15.35
C LEU A 67 -7.79 -21.40 -15.93
N ASP A 68 -9.02 -21.46 -16.44
CA ASP A 68 -9.72 -20.28 -16.96
C ASP A 68 -10.22 -19.34 -15.85
N GLU A 69 -10.71 -19.89 -14.74
CA GLU A 69 -11.12 -19.10 -13.56
C GLU A 69 -9.89 -18.55 -12.82
N GLU A 70 -8.79 -19.31 -12.74
CA GLU A 70 -7.51 -18.81 -12.22
C GLU A 70 -6.94 -17.67 -13.06
N ILE A 71 -7.00 -17.80 -14.39
CA ILE A 71 -6.55 -16.75 -15.31
C ILE A 71 -7.42 -15.49 -15.16
N THR A 72 -8.73 -15.64 -14.92
CA THR A 72 -9.64 -14.52 -14.65
C THR A 72 -9.25 -13.75 -13.37
N MET A 73 -8.75 -14.43 -12.33
CA MET A 73 -8.32 -13.77 -11.08
C MET A 73 -7.05 -12.94 -11.21
N VAL A 74 -6.20 -13.19 -12.22
CA VAL A 74 -4.88 -12.54 -12.35
C VAL A 74 -4.85 -11.39 -13.35
N HIS A 75 -6.00 -10.92 -13.83
CA HIS A 75 -6.06 -9.72 -14.67
C HIS A 75 -7.37 -8.93 -14.52
N GLY A 76 -7.28 -7.61 -14.69
CA GLY A 76 -8.43 -6.71 -14.73
C GLY A 76 -9.42 -7.02 -15.87
N ALA A 77 -10.66 -6.55 -15.69
CA ALA A 77 -11.71 -6.60 -16.69
C ALA A 77 -12.42 -5.24 -16.82
N ALA A 78 -12.74 -4.85 -18.06
CA ALA A 78 -13.42 -3.60 -18.38
C ALA A 78 -14.94 -3.65 -18.10
N GLY A 79 -15.57 -2.48 -18.02
CA GLY A 79 -17.02 -2.34 -17.86
C GLY A 79 -17.51 -2.24 -16.41
N SER A 80 -16.64 -1.79 -15.51
CA SER A 80 -16.94 -1.55 -14.08
C SER A 80 -16.88 -0.06 -13.75
N ALA A 81 -17.45 0.34 -12.59
CA ALA A 81 -17.41 1.71 -12.09
C ALA A 81 -16.14 2.07 -11.30
N TYR A 82 -15.30 1.06 -11.02
CA TYR A 82 -14.08 1.19 -10.23
C TYR A 82 -12.83 1.21 -11.14
N THR A 83 -11.76 1.89 -10.74
CA THR A 83 -10.48 2.00 -11.50
C THR A 83 -9.94 0.63 -11.90
N GLY A 84 -10.06 -0.36 -11.01
CA GLY A 84 -9.72 -1.77 -11.24
C GLY A 84 -10.84 -2.72 -10.80
N TYR A 85 -11.02 -3.81 -11.55
CA TYR A 85 -12.08 -4.77 -11.29
C TYR A 85 -11.69 -6.19 -11.71
N ILE A 86 -11.79 -7.13 -10.79
CA ILE A 86 -11.67 -8.58 -11.05
C ILE A 86 -13.08 -9.19 -10.96
N PRO A 87 -13.60 -9.86 -12.01
CA PRO A 87 -14.92 -10.50 -11.97
C PRO A 87 -14.96 -11.66 -10.97
N GLY A 88 -15.91 -11.61 -10.02
CA GLY A 88 -16.13 -12.69 -9.06
C GLY A 88 -16.76 -13.95 -9.67
N ASP A 89 -16.34 -15.12 -9.20
CA ASP A 89 -16.91 -16.41 -9.61
C ASP A 89 -18.02 -16.88 -8.66
N SER A 90 -19.27 -16.70 -9.08
CA SER A 90 -20.47 -17.20 -8.40
C SER A 90 -20.52 -18.73 -8.20
N ARG A 91 -19.81 -19.53 -9.02
CA ARG A 91 -19.70 -21.00 -8.89
C ARG A 91 -18.81 -21.40 -7.70
N LEU A 92 -17.88 -20.53 -7.34
CA LEU A 92 -16.93 -20.71 -6.25
C LEU A 92 -17.16 -19.71 -5.10
N CYS A 93 -18.25 -18.95 -5.14
CA CYS A 93 -18.54 -17.85 -4.21
C CYS A 93 -17.34 -16.89 -4.01
N ILE A 94 -16.51 -16.70 -5.04
CA ILE A 94 -15.44 -15.70 -5.03
C ILE A 94 -16.11 -14.34 -5.25
N PRO A 95 -15.91 -13.35 -4.36
CA PRO A 95 -16.42 -12.00 -4.58
C PRO A 95 -15.77 -11.38 -5.82
N ALA A 96 -16.39 -10.32 -6.37
CA ALA A 96 -15.64 -9.46 -7.28
C ALA A 96 -14.70 -8.57 -6.46
N LEU A 97 -13.45 -8.40 -6.90
CA LEU A 97 -12.47 -7.56 -6.23
C LEU A 97 -12.42 -6.18 -6.90
N LYS A 98 -12.84 -5.14 -6.16
CA LYS A 98 -12.99 -3.76 -6.64
C LYS A 98 -11.85 -2.89 -6.11
N MET A 99 -11.14 -2.20 -6.99
CA MET A 99 -9.99 -1.36 -6.65
C MET A 99 -10.21 0.08 -7.09
N GLN A 100 -9.91 1.05 -6.24
CA GLN A 100 -10.09 2.48 -6.54
C GLN A 100 -8.84 3.29 -6.25
N ASP A 101 -8.63 4.35 -7.04
CA ASP A 101 -7.55 5.30 -6.77
C ASP A 101 -7.78 6.05 -5.45
N GLY A 102 -6.81 5.89 -4.55
CA GLY A 102 -6.27 6.97 -3.73
C GLY A 102 -4.94 7.51 -4.32
N PRO A 103 -4.16 8.32 -3.56
CA PRO A 103 -4.00 8.18 -2.11
C PRO A 103 -4.38 9.43 -1.27
N VAL A 104 -5.07 10.42 -1.84
CA VAL A 104 -5.43 11.68 -1.14
C VAL A 104 -6.94 11.82 -0.90
N GLY A 105 -7.58 10.70 -0.59
CA GLY A 105 -9.03 10.52 -0.62
C GLY A 105 -9.41 9.57 -1.77
N VAL A 106 -10.66 9.11 -1.78
CA VAL A 106 -11.14 8.10 -2.75
C VAL A 106 -11.63 8.81 -4.03
N ARG A 107 -11.09 8.44 -5.19
CA ARG A 107 -11.41 9.06 -6.50
C ARG A 107 -12.80 8.71 -7.03
N MET A 108 -13.85 9.15 -6.34
CA MET A 108 -15.26 9.06 -6.73
C MET A 108 -16.00 10.33 -6.27
N SER A 109 -17.22 10.58 -6.75
CA SER A 109 -18.04 11.70 -6.26
C SER A 109 -18.36 11.55 -4.77
N ASP A 110 -18.79 12.63 -4.10
CA ASP A 110 -19.35 12.57 -2.74
C ASP A 110 -18.39 12.01 -1.66
N THR A 111 -17.09 12.18 -1.89
CA THR A 111 -15.96 11.80 -1.03
C THR A 111 -15.30 13.04 -0.42
N THR A 112 -14.29 12.83 0.43
CA THR A 112 -13.49 13.89 1.03
C THR A 112 -12.17 14.04 0.28
N GLN A 113 -11.94 15.21 -0.35
CA GLN A 113 -10.62 15.57 -0.88
C GLN A 113 -9.71 15.96 0.29
N LEU A 114 -8.84 15.03 0.70
CA LEU A 114 -7.88 15.22 1.78
C LEU A 114 -6.69 16.08 1.30
N PRO A 115 -5.85 16.62 2.21
CA PRO A 115 -4.59 17.25 1.84
C PRO A 115 -3.61 16.29 1.16
N ALA A 116 -2.65 16.83 0.39
CA ALA A 116 -1.54 16.08 -0.19
C ALA A 116 -0.75 15.27 0.84
N ALA A 117 -0.15 14.15 0.41
CA ALA A 117 0.67 13.30 1.27
C ALA A 117 1.87 14.04 1.86
N ALA A 118 2.47 14.98 1.11
CA ALA A 118 3.49 15.89 1.61
C ALA A 118 3.02 16.69 2.85
N ASN A 119 1.75 17.12 2.89
CA ASN A 119 1.16 17.81 4.04
C ASN A 119 1.04 16.87 5.26
N VAL A 120 0.54 15.64 5.05
CA VAL A 120 0.45 14.61 6.11
C VAL A 120 1.83 14.29 6.68
N ALA A 121 2.84 14.13 5.83
CA ALA A 121 4.21 13.89 6.25
C ALA A 121 4.82 15.09 6.99
N ALA A 122 4.54 16.31 6.53
CA ALA A 122 4.98 17.54 7.17
C ALA A 122 4.45 17.68 8.61
N SER A 123 3.37 16.99 8.97
CA SER A 123 2.90 16.94 10.35
C SER A 123 3.87 16.24 11.32
N PHE A 124 4.69 15.30 10.83
CA PHE A 124 5.49 14.34 11.62
C PHE A 124 4.68 13.63 12.74
N ASP A 125 3.38 13.37 12.49
CA ASP A 125 2.45 12.70 13.42
C ASP A 125 1.83 11.43 12.82
N PRO A 126 2.32 10.22 13.17
CA PRO A 126 1.73 8.97 12.71
C PRO A 126 0.29 8.77 13.22
N SER A 127 -0.12 9.43 14.32
CA SER A 127 -1.52 9.35 14.78
C SER A 127 -2.48 10.19 13.92
N LEU A 128 -1.97 11.23 13.25
CA LEU A 128 -2.70 11.93 12.21
C LEU A 128 -2.76 11.08 10.93
N ALA A 129 -1.64 10.50 10.49
CA ALA A 129 -1.60 9.61 9.32
C ALA A 129 -2.56 8.42 9.45
N LYS A 130 -2.62 7.76 10.62
CA LYS A 130 -3.62 6.71 10.88
C LYS A 130 -5.07 7.23 10.92
N SER A 131 -5.28 8.50 11.30
CA SER A 131 -6.61 9.14 11.22
C SER A 131 -7.01 9.46 9.77
N TYR A 132 -6.03 9.80 8.93
CA TYR A 132 -6.18 10.13 7.51
C TYR A 132 -6.50 8.86 6.70
N GLY A 133 -5.72 7.79 6.83
CA GLY A 133 -6.02 6.50 6.19
C GLY A 133 -7.33 5.87 6.67
N ALA A 134 -7.72 6.12 7.93
CA ALA A 134 -9.03 5.71 8.44
C ALA A 134 -10.22 6.49 7.83
N VAL A 135 -9.99 7.66 7.20
CA VAL A 135 -11.00 8.30 6.34
C VAL A 135 -11.06 7.59 4.99
N ILE A 136 -9.91 7.37 4.34
CA ILE A 136 -9.81 6.70 3.03
C ILE A 136 -10.53 5.35 3.08
N GLY A 137 -10.08 4.43 3.94
CA GLY A 137 -10.68 3.10 4.09
C GLY A 137 -12.14 3.10 4.60
N ALA A 138 -12.64 4.19 5.18
CA ALA A 138 -14.04 4.30 5.58
C ALA A 138 -14.92 4.76 4.39
N GLU A 139 -14.40 5.64 3.54
CA GLU A 139 -15.08 6.07 2.33
C GLU A 139 -15.05 5.01 1.24
N ASP A 140 -13.93 4.32 1.04
CA ASP A 140 -13.79 3.15 0.18
C ASP A 140 -14.86 2.10 0.51
N LYS A 141 -14.96 1.75 1.78
CA LYS A 141 -15.96 0.79 2.28
C LYS A 141 -17.41 1.25 2.09
N ALA A 142 -17.67 2.55 2.14
CA ALA A 142 -18.98 3.12 1.85
C ALA A 142 -19.29 3.11 0.34
N LYS A 143 -18.27 3.32 -0.50
CA LYS A 143 -18.32 3.19 -1.96
C LYS A 143 -18.37 1.74 -2.46
N GLY A 144 -18.02 0.78 -1.61
CA GLY A 144 -17.97 -0.64 -1.95
C GLY A 144 -16.63 -1.12 -2.50
N VAL A 145 -15.57 -0.31 -2.38
CA VAL A 145 -14.20 -0.63 -2.76
C VAL A 145 -13.61 -1.67 -1.80
N ASP A 146 -12.85 -2.63 -2.33
CA ASP A 146 -12.16 -3.66 -1.55
C ASP A 146 -10.66 -3.37 -1.39
N VAL A 147 -10.06 -2.62 -2.33
CA VAL A 147 -8.63 -2.26 -2.35
C VAL A 147 -8.44 -0.77 -2.66
N ASP A 148 -7.88 -0.02 -1.71
CA ASP A 148 -7.28 1.30 -1.98
C ASP A 148 -5.98 1.10 -2.78
N LEU A 149 -5.87 1.80 -3.91
CA LEU A 149 -4.63 1.91 -4.68
C LEU A 149 -3.68 2.92 -4.04
N GLY A 150 -3.32 2.72 -2.76
CA GLY A 150 -2.49 3.63 -1.98
C GLY A 150 -1.90 3.02 -0.70
N PRO A 151 -1.08 3.79 0.04
CA PRO A 151 -0.55 5.12 -0.30
C PRO A 151 0.67 5.07 -1.24
N THR A 152 1.04 6.23 -1.78
CA THR A 152 2.27 6.43 -2.55
C THR A 152 3.46 6.73 -1.64
N VAL A 153 4.55 5.96 -1.77
CA VAL A 153 5.70 5.97 -0.85
C VAL A 153 7.07 6.07 -1.54
N ASN A 154 7.07 6.50 -2.80
CA ASN A 154 8.29 6.76 -3.58
C ASN A 154 9.08 7.94 -2.98
N ILE A 155 10.38 7.79 -2.79
CA ILE A 155 11.22 8.85 -2.21
C ILE A 155 11.22 10.10 -3.11
N VAL A 156 10.99 11.29 -2.54
CA VAL A 156 11.13 12.55 -3.27
C VAL A 156 12.62 12.79 -3.53
N ARG A 157 13.11 12.30 -4.67
CA ARG A 157 14.51 12.34 -5.09
C ARG A 157 14.94 13.74 -5.52
N ASP A 158 14.06 14.40 -6.26
CA ASP A 158 14.23 15.72 -6.85
C ASP A 158 12.88 16.44 -6.76
N PRO A 159 12.85 17.74 -6.40
CA PRO A 159 11.60 18.45 -6.21
C PRO A 159 10.76 18.64 -7.48
N ARG A 160 11.32 18.44 -8.69
CA ARG A 160 10.59 18.57 -9.96
C ARG A 160 9.66 17.41 -10.30
N TRP A 161 9.70 16.30 -9.57
CA TRP A 161 8.92 15.10 -9.91
C TRP A 161 7.42 15.37 -9.85
N GLY A 162 6.70 15.09 -10.95
CA GLY A 162 5.28 15.44 -11.12
C GLY A 162 4.30 14.82 -10.12
N ARG A 163 4.75 13.89 -9.28
CA ARG A 163 3.95 13.28 -8.18
C ARG A 163 4.61 13.47 -6.81
N ALA A 164 5.47 14.47 -6.64
CA ALA A 164 6.11 14.76 -5.37
C ALA A 164 5.07 15.09 -4.27
N PHE A 165 4.02 15.83 -4.60
CA PHE A 165 2.86 16.06 -3.72
C PHE A 165 2.18 14.78 -3.21
N GLU A 166 2.19 13.73 -4.04
CA GLU A 166 1.49 12.47 -3.80
C GLU A 166 2.25 11.54 -2.85
N SER A 167 3.53 11.81 -2.61
CA SER A 167 4.37 11.06 -1.68
C SER A 167 4.69 11.85 -0.41
N TYR A 168 5.25 11.14 0.58
CA TYR A 168 5.50 11.70 1.91
C TYR A 168 6.80 12.53 2.01
N SER A 169 7.96 12.02 1.57
CA SER A 169 9.25 12.63 1.92
C SER A 169 10.46 12.19 1.07
N GLU A 170 11.52 13.01 1.11
CA GLU A 170 12.88 12.66 0.70
C GLU A 170 13.59 11.68 1.66
N ASP A 171 13.08 11.50 2.89
CA ASP A 171 13.68 10.63 3.91
C ASP A 171 12.91 9.30 4.06
N PRO A 172 13.58 8.14 3.87
CA PRO A 172 12.91 6.84 3.92
C PRO A 172 12.41 6.44 5.32
N TYR A 173 12.99 7.00 6.40
CA TYR A 173 12.49 6.75 7.76
C TYR A 173 11.19 7.54 8.01
N LEU A 174 11.09 8.79 7.53
CA LEU A 174 9.83 9.53 7.61
C LEU A 174 8.75 8.87 6.75
N THR A 175 9.02 8.64 5.46
CA THR A 175 8.09 7.98 4.52
C THR A 175 7.61 6.63 5.04
N GLY A 176 8.52 5.77 5.53
CA GLY A 176 8.18 4.46 6.08
C GLY A 176 7.37 4.49 7.38
N GLN A 177 7.50 5.54 8.21
CA GLN A 177 6.73 5.68 9.46
C GLN A 177 5.36 6.33 9.26
N ILE A 178 5.22 7.21 8.27
CA ILE A 178 3.92 7.84 7.94
C ILE A 178 3.07 6.85 7.14
N GLY A 179 3.59 6.27 6.07
CA GLY A 179 2.85 5.31 5.23
C GLY A 179 2.46 4.02 5.95
N ALA A 180 3.24 3.57 6.94
CA ALA A 180 2.85 2.44 7.79
C ALA A 180 1.60 2.76 8.60
N ALA A 181 1.54 3.95 9.20
CA ALA A 181 0.40 4.38 10.00
C ALA A 181 -0.85 4.64 9.15
N ASP A 182 -0.68 5.14 7.92
CA ASP A 182 -1.75 5.35 6.94
C ASP A 182 -2.41 4.01 6.53
N ILE A 183 -1.59 3.02 6.12
CA ILE A 183 -2.02 1.64 5.82
C ILE A 183 -2.68 0.99 7.04
N GLU A 184 -2.17 1.25 8.25
CA GLU A 184 -2.80 0.84 9.50
C GLU A 184 -4.19 1.47 9.70
N GLY A 185 -4.46 2.66 9.14
CA GLY A 185 -5.75 3.35 9.22
C GLY A 185 -6.77 2.78 8.23
N ILE A 186 -6.34 2.57 6.98
CA ILE A 186 -7.14 1.99 5.89
C ILE A 186 -7.58 0.56 6.27
N GLN A 187 -6.61 -0.28 6.65
CA GLN A 187 -6.87 -1.69 6.94
C GLN A 187 -7.68 -1.92 8.23
N ASP A 188 -7.61 -1.00 9.21
CA ASP A 188 -8.48 -1.03 10.40
C ASP A 188 -9.97 -0.83 10.04
N GLN A 189 -10.29 -0.25 8.88
CA GLN A 189 -11.68 -0.19 8.39
C GLN A 189 -12.12 -1.49 7.71
N GLY A 190 -11.19 -2.38 7.34
CA GLY A 190 -11.45 -3.60 6.59
C GLY A 190 -11.39 -3.44 5.07
N VAL A 191 -10.62 -2.46 4.57
CA VAL A 191 -10.26 -2.29 3.15
C VAL A 191 -8.78 -2.68 2.98
N MET A 192 -8.42 -3.34 1.88
CA MET A 192 -7.03 -3.65 1.56
C MET A 192 -6.28 -2.39 1.15
N ALA A 193 -5.01 -2.25 1.56
CA ALA A 193 -4.15 -1.16 1.08
C ALA A 193 -3.07 -1.69 0.12
N GLN A 194 -2.89 -1.03 -1.02
CA GLN A 194 -1.91 -1.36 -2.04
C GLN A 194 -0.76 -0.34 -2.09
N VAL A 195 0.30 -0.59 -1.31
CA VAL A 195 1.45 0.32 -1.25
C VAL A 195 2.09 0.49 -2.65
N LYS A 196 2.17 1.73 -3.14
CA LYS A 196 2.66 2.04 -4.50
C LYS A 196 3.84 3.03 -4.46
N HIS A 197 4.75 3.04 -5.42
CA HIS A 197 4.92 2.17 -6.58
C HIS A 197 6.30 1.50 -6.48
N TRP A 198 6.33 0.18 -6.45
CA TRP A 198 7.51 -0.66 -6.22
C TRP A 198 8.29 -0.91 -7.53
N ALA A 199 9.47 -0.33 -7.76
CA ALA A 199 10.23 0.64 -6.96
C ALA A 199 11.13 1.48 -7.89
N VAL A 200 11.75 2.54 -7.34
CA VAL A 200 12.67 3.45 -8.07
C VAL A 200 12.00 4.20 -9.24
N TYR A 201 10.73 4.57 -9.03
CA TYR A 201 9.95 5.46 -9.89
C TYR A 201 9.87 6.83 -9.23
N ASN A 202 10.60 7.81 -9.79
CA ASN A 202 10.88 9.11 -9.17
C ASN A 202 11.01 10.24 -10.21
N GLN A 203 10.50 10.02 -11.43
CA GLN A 203 10.29 10.99 -12.51
C GLN A 203 9.12 10.48 -13.36
N GLU A 204 8.28 11.37 -13.90
CA GLU A 204 7.22 11.03 -14.85
C GLU A 204 7.74 10.98 -16.30
N THR A 205 8.82 11.71 -16.59
CA THR A 205 9.39 11.87 -17.93
C THR A 205 9.89 10.54 -18.48
N ASN A 206 9.31 10.11 -19.60
CA ASN A 206 9.52 8.81 -20.25
C ASN A 206 9.05 7.58 -19.45
N ARG A 207 8.20 7.75 -18.42
CA ARG A 207 7.63 6.62 -17.64
C ARG A 207 7.00 5.56 -18.55
N ASN A 208 7.01 4.31 -18.11
CA ASN A 208 6.47 3.15 -18.82
C ASN A 208 7.20 2.83 -20.15
N THR A 209 8.47 3.25 -20.27
CA THR A 209 9.33 2.97 -21.44
C THR A 209 10.73 2.54 -21.02
N VAL A 210 11.49 1.96 -21.96
CA VAL A 210 12.93 1.67 -21.77
C VAL A 210 13.81 2.92 -21.60
N SER A 211 13.28 4.13 -21.81
CA SER A 211 14.03 5.38 -21.70
C SER A 211 14.06 5.94 -20.26
N ASP A 212 13.06 5.61 -19.43
CA ASP A 212 13.11 5.80 -17.98
C ASP A 212 13.80 4.59 -17.32
N ASN A 213 15.11 4.47 -17.56
CA ASN A 213 15.93 3.39 -17.02
C ASN A 213 16.85 3.91 -15.90
N ALA A 214 16.40 3.77 -14.66
CA ALA A 214 17.15 4.07 -13.46
C ALA A 214 18.38 3.15 -13.34
N VAL A 215 19.57 3.71 -13.57
CA VAL A 215 20.86 3.08 -13.34
C VAL A 215 21.31 3.41 -11.92
N ILE A 216 21.24 2.41 -11.04
CA ILE A 216 21.32 2.57 -9.58
C ILE A 216 22.08 1.39 -8.96
N ASP A 217 22.87 1.63 -7.91
CA ASP A 217 23.60 0.58 -7.22
C ASP A 217 22.74 -0.18 -6.18
N ASP A 218 23.15 -1.42 -5.90
CA ASP A 218 22.46 -2.34 -4.98
C ASP A 218 22.31 -1.80 -3.56
N ARG A 219 23.23 -0.98 -3.05
CA ARG A 219 23.13 -0.38 -1.71
C ARG A 219 22.11 0.74 -1.68
N THR A 220 22.15 1.64 -2.65
CA THR A 220 21.17 2.74 -2.73
C THR A 220 19.74 2.21 -2.93
N VAL A 221 19.54 1.11 -3.66
CA VAL A 221 18.24 0.42 -3.71
C VAL A 221 17.77 0.00 -2.30
N HIS A 222 18.62 -0.66 -1.51
CA HIS A 222 18.22 -1.19 -0.20
C HIS A 222 18.08 -0.11 0.89
N GLU A 223 18.92 0.94 0.88
CA GLU A 223 18.97 1.97 1.93
C GLU A 223 18.05 3.19 1.69
N VAL A 224 17.71 3.48 0.43
CA VAL A 224 16.86 4.61 0.06
C VAL A 224 15.50 4.13 -0.44
N TYR A 225 15.46 3.47 -1.59
CA TYR A 225 14.21 3.25 -2.33
C TYR A 225 13.37 2.07 -1.83
N ALA A 226 13.99 1.03 -1.26
CA ALA A 226 13.30 -0.12 -0.66
C ALA A 226 13.03 0.04 0.84
N ALA A 227 13.73 0.97 1.53
CA ALA A 227 13.71 1.08 2.98
C ALA A 227 12.34 1.50 3.56
N ALA A 228 11.61 2.38 2.86
CA ALA A 228 10.26 2.76 3.25
C ALA A 228 9.30 1.55 3.18
N PHE A 229 9.27 0.84 2.05
CA PHE A 229 8.48 -0.38 1.89
C PHE A 229 8.84 -1.45 2.93
N GLY A 230 10.12 -1.71 3.20
CA GLY A 230 10.55 -2.67 4.22
C GLY A 230 10.04 -2.31 5.63
N THR A 231 10.00 -1.02 5.96
CA THR A 231 9.44 -0.51 7.23
C THR A 231 7.93 -0.73 7.30
N ILE A 232 7.23 -0.48 6.20
CA ILE A 232 5.78 -0.64 6.06
C ILE A 232 5.36 -2.12 6.14
N LEU A 233 6.14 -3.02 5.53
CA LEU A 233 5.89 -4.47 5.56
C LEU A 233 6.09 -5.08 6.96
N ASP A 234 7.08 -4.61 7.73
CA ASP A 234 7.33 -5.04 9.12
C ASP A 234 6.20 -4.60 10.06
N GLN A 235 5.72 -3.35 9.91
CA GLN A 235 4.83 -2.71 10.89
C GLN A 235 3.35 -2.81 10.54
N ALA A 236 2.97 -2.55 9.28
CA ALA A 236 1.57 -2.38 8.86
C ALA A 236 1.03 -3.51 7.96
N LYS A 237 1.92 -4.30 7.33
CA LYS A 237 1.57 -5.47 6.50
C LYS A 237 0.50 -5.16 5.42
N PRO A 238 0.80 -4.32 4.41
CA PRO A 238 -0.12 -4.05 3.31
C PRO A 238 -0.57 -5.35 2.63
N SER A 239 -1.78 -5.33 2.07
CA SER A 239 -2.40 -6.47 1.39
C SER A 239 -1.76 -6.74 0.03
N SER A 240 -1.48 -5.67 -0.70
CA SER A 240 -0.88 -5.72 -2.02
C SER A 240 0.21 -4.66 -2.18
N ALA A 241 0.97 -4.76 -3.26
CA ALA A 241 1.91 -3.72 -3.69
C ALA A 241 1.78 -3.52 -5.19
N MET A 242 1.76 -2.27 -5.65
CA MET A 242 1.75 -1.95 -7.08
C MET A 242 3.20 -1.90 -7.59
N CYS A 243 3.57 -2.69 -8.61
CA CYS A 243 4.87 -2.56 -9.25
C CYS A 243 4.89 -1.41 -10.27
N SER A 244 5.96 -0.64 -10.29
CA SER A 244 6.02 0.67 -10.97
C SER A 244 6.32 0.60 -12.47
N TYR A 245 6.00 1.69 -13.18
CA TYR A 245 6.31 1.90 -14.59
C TYR A 245 7.81 1.94 -14.97
N SER A 246 8.72 2.28 -14.04
CA SER A 246 10.14 2.51 -14.37
C SER A 246 10.91 1.25 -14.76
N SER A 247 11.88 1.40 -15.66
CA SER A 247 12.94 0.42 -15.85
C SER A 247 14.03 0.61 -14.80
N VAL A 248 14.51 -0.48 -14.19
CA VAL A 248 15.56 -0.43 -13.17
C VAL A 248 16.70 -1.35 -13.60
N ASN A 249 17.89 -0.77 -13.81
CA ASN A 249 19.09 -1.44 -14.32
C ASN A 249 18.86 -2.27 -15.61
N GLY A 250 17.96 -1.81 -16.48
CA GLY A 250 17.64 -2.44 -17.77
C GLY A 250 16.51 -3.48 -17.73
N THR A 251 15.65 -3.46 -16.72
CA THR A 251 14.43 -4.31 -16.66
C THR A 251 13.29 -3.57 -15.96
N TYR A 252 12.12 -3.48 -16.61
CA TYR A 252 10.89 -2.90 -16.06
C TYR A 252 10.54 -3.50 -14.69
N ALA A 253 10.16 -2.67 -13.71
CA ALA A 253 10.04 -3.11 -12.31
C ALA A 253 9.09 -4.31 -12.14
N CYS A 254 7.97 -4.34 -12.87
CA CYS A 254 7.02 -5.46 -12.85
C CYS A 254 7.59 -6.81 -13.32
N GLU A 255 8.59 -6.84 -14.21
CA GLU A 255 9.34 -8.06 -14.58
C GLU A 255 10.73 -8.15 -13.94
N ASN A 256 11.05 -7.25 -13.01
CA ASN A 256 12.34 -7.20 -12.33
C ASN A 256 12.41 -8.21 -11.18
N ALA A 257 12.86 -9.42 -11.50
CA ALA A 257 13.02 -10.50 -10.53
C ALA A 257 13.96 -10.15 -9.35
N TYR A 258 14.89 -9.20 -9.48
CA TYR A 258 15.72 -8.74 -8.37
C TYR A 258 14.88 -7.94 -7.36
N LEU A 259 14.12 -6.93 -7.82
CA LEU A 259 13.21 -6.16 -6.95
C LEU A 259 12.16 -7.06 -6.31
N ASN A 260 11.48 -7.91 -7.09
CA ASN A 260 10.45 -8.81 -6.56
C ASN A 260 11.02 -9.84 -5.55
N ASN A 261 12.31 -10.19 -5.64
CA ASN A 261 13.00 -11.00 -4.63
C ASN A 261 13.29 -10.21 -3.33
N ILE A 262 13.58 -8.90 -3.39
CA ILE A 262 13.69 -8.07 -2.18
C ILE A 262 12.34 -8.10 -1.44
N LEU A 263 11.26 -7.75 -2.12
CA LEU A 263 9.91 -7.70 -1.52
C LEU A 263 9.46 -9.07 -0.99
N LYS A 264 9.39 -10.10 -1.84
CA LYS A 264 8.83 -11.40 -1.46
C LYS A 264 9.76 -12.33 -0.66
N LYS A 265 11.09 -12.12 -0.68
CA LYS A 265 12.05 -13.05 -0.03
C LYS A 265 13.00 -12.42 0.98
N GLN A 266 13.29 -11.12 0.91
CA GLN A 266 14.05 -10.43 1.95
C GLN A 266 13.14 -9.82 3.01
N PHE A 267 12.08 -9.11 2.59
CA PHE A 267 11.08 -8.55 3.50
C PHE A 267 9.94 -9.52 3.85
N GLY A 268 9.81 -10.62 3.11
CA GLY A 268 8.83 -11.68 3.41
C GLY A 268 7.39 -11.31 3.03
N PHE A 269 7.20 -10.60 1.92
CA PHE A 269 5.88 -10.18 1.47
C PHE A 269 4.96 -11.36 1.08
N ASP A 270 3.92 -11.57 1.88
CA ASP A 270 2.94 -12.65 1.74
C ASP A 270 1.70 -12.30 0.89
N GLY A 271 1.50 -11.02 0.59
CA GLY A 271 0.42 -10.49 -0.26
C GLY A 271 0.71 -10.58 -1.77
N PHE A 272 -0.08 -9.87 -2.58
CA PHE A 272 0.00 -9.89 -4.05
C PHE A 272 0.64 -8.64 -4.68
N ILE A 273 1.31 -8.80 -5.83
CA ILE A 273 1.89 -7.71 -6.63
C ILE A 273 1.01 -7.45 -7.86
N THR A 274 0.43 -6.26 -7.94
CA THR A 274 -0.38 -5.79 -9.07
C THR A 274 0.49 -4.91 -9.99
N SER A 275 0.27 -4.92 -11.30
CA SER A 275 0.91 -3.92 -12.17
C SER A 275 0.30 -2.54 -11.97
N ASP A 276 1.09 -1.50 -12.18
CA ASP A 276 0.57 -0.18 -12.57
C ASP A 276 -0.25 -0.31 -13.88
N TRP A 277 -1.08 0.67 -14.20
CA TRP A 277 -2.07 0.56 -15.28
C TRP A 277 -1.39 0.54 -16.65
N GLY A 278 -1.30 -0.63 -17.27
CA GLY A 278 -0.49 -0.84 -18.48
C GLY A 278 1.02 -0.92 -18.24
N GLY A 279 1.47 -1.12 -16.99
CA GLY A 279 2.87 -1.36 -16.61
C GLY A 279 3.37 -2.80 -16.84
N THR A 280 2.56 -3.63 -17.48
CA THR A 280 2.94 -5.00 -17.88
C THR A 280 3.46 -4.99 -19.31
N HIS A 281 4.70 -5.44 -19.52
CA HIS A 281 5.33 -5.47 -20.85
C HIS A 281 5.53 -6.89 -21.41
N SER A 282 5.34 -7.93 -20.60
CA SER A 282 5.45 -9.32 -21.05
C SER A 282 4.58 -10.27 -20.24
N THR A 283 4.17 -11.38 -20.86
CA THR A 283 3.54 -12.51 -20.17
C THR A 283 4.57 -13.29 -19.35
N VAL A 284 5.63 -13.79 -20.00
CA VAL A 284 6.47 -14.85 -19.44
C VAL A 284 7.51 -14.34 -18.45
N ALA A 285 8.06 -13.14 -18.65
CA ALA A 285 9.03 -12.59 -17.71
C ALA A 285 8.32 -12.04 -16.46
N SER A 286 7.29 -11.20 -16.60
CA SER A 286 6.50 -10.68 -15.45
C SER A 286 5.96 -11.81 -14.56
N ALA A 287 5.36 -12.85 -15.15
CA ALA A 287 4.85 -14.00 -14.42
C ALA A 287 5.94 -14.76 -13.65
N ASN A 288 7.09 -15.06 -14.29
CA ASN A 288 8.18 -15.79 -13.64
C ASN A 288 9.04 -14.91 -12.70
N ALA A 289 9.01 -13.58 -12.86
CA ALA A 289 9.66 -12.60 -12.00
C ALA A 289 8.90 -12.35 -10.70
N GLY A 290 7.59 -12.61 -10.67
CA GLY A 290 6.79 -12.62 -9.45
C GLY A 290 5.65 -11.60 -9.37
N MET A 291 5.32 -10.90 -10.46
CA MET A 291 4.08 -10.10 -10.54
C MET A 291 2.86 -11.02 -10.56
N ASP A 292 1.84 -10.74 -9.75
CA ASP A 292 0.68 -11.62 -9.54
C ASP A 292 -0.56 -11.23 -10.34
N MET A 293 -0.77 -9.94 -10.59
CA MET A 293 -1.97 -9.44 -11.27
C MET A 293 -1.63 -8.34 -12.30
N GLN A 294 -2.28 -8.36 -13.46
CA GLN A 294 -2.21 -7.29 -14.46
C GLN A 294 -3.42 -6.34 -14.35
N MET A 295 -3.19 -5.03 -14.53
CA MET A 295 -4.23 -4.03 -14.76
C MET A 295 -3.94 -3.17 -16.01
N PRO A 296 -4.96 -2.61 -16.69
CA PRO A 296 -6.40 -2.77 -16.44
C PRO A 296 -7.04 -4.01 -17.08
N ASP A 297 -6.31 -4.78 -17.91
CA ASP A 297 -6.86 -5.82 -18.77
C ASP A 297 -6.05 -7.13 -18.77
N GLY A 298 -6.56 -8.14 -19.49
CA GLY A 298 -5.91 -9.44 -19.68
C GLY A 298 -4.98 -9.56 -20.90
N SER A 299 -4.43 -8.46 -21.43
CA SER A 299 -3.65 -8.50 -22.68
C SER A 299 -2.39 -9.38 -22.62
N TYR A 300 -1.72 -9.47 -21.46
CA TYR A 300 -0.60 -10.39 -21.22
C TYR A 300 -0.96 -11.55 -20.28
N PHE A 301 -1.80 -11.30 -19.27
CA PHE A 301 -2.13 -12.27 -18.21
C PHE A 301 -3.43 -13.06 -18.44
N GLY A 302 -4.20 -12.74 -19.49
CA GLY A 302 -5.32 -13.53 -19.97
C GLY A 302 -4.89 -14.69 -20.89
N THR A 303 -5.45 -14.73 -22.10
CA THR A 303 -5.21 -15.79 -23.11
C THR A 303 -3.72 -16.07 -23.38
N ALA A 304 -2.85 -15.05 -23.32
CA ALA A 304 -1.42 -15.21 -23.51
C ALA A 304 -0.75 -16.01 -22.36
N LEU A 305 -1.10 -15.73 -21.09
CA LEU A 305 -0.61 -16.50 -19.95
C LEU A 305 -1.18 -17.91 -19.91
N LYS A 306 -2.47 -18.10 -20.23
CA LYS A 306 -3.06 -19.43 -20.42
C LYS A 306 -2.27 -20.26 -21.43
N THR A 307 -1.92 -19.65 -22.57
CA THR A 307 -1.10 -20.27 -23.62
C THR A 307 0.32 -20.56 -23.13
N ALA A 308 0.95 -19.64 -22.41
CA ALA A 308 2.28 -19.82 -21.83
C ALA A 308 2.32 -20.95 -20.79
N VAL A 309 1.24 -21.15 -20.01
CA VAL A 309 1.09 -22.28 -19.08
C VAL A 309 0.91 -23.60 -19.83
N GLN A 310 0.06 -23.63 -20.86
CA GLN A 310 -0.15 -24.82 -21.70
C GLN A 310 1.14 -25.23 -22.45
N ASN A 311 1.98 -24.27 -22.85
CA ASN A 311 3.29 -24.50 -23.45
C ASN A 311 4.41 -24.78 -22.42
N GLY A 312 4.14 -24.74 -21.12
CA GLY A 312 5.12 -24.95 -20.05
C GLY A 312 6.17 -23.83 -19.88
N GLN A 313 5.97 -22.67 -20.51
CA GLN A 313 6.82 -21.47 -20.40
C GLN A 313 6.60 -20.74 -19.07
N VAL A 314 5.38 -20.81 -18.53
CA VAL A 314 5.06 -20.52 -17.14
C VAL A 314 4.56 -21.82 -16.51
N LYS A 315 4.91 -22.09 -15.25
CA LYS A 315 4.39 -23.28 -14.55
C LYS A 315 2.98 -23.00 -14.03
N LYS A 316 2.08 -23.99 -14.10
CA LYS A 316 0.78 -23.96 -13.40
C LYS A 316 0.96 -23.54 -11.93
N ALA A 317 1.93 -24.15 -11.25
CA ALA A 317 2.38 -23.82 -9.89
C ALA A 317 2.80 -22.37 -9.62
N ARG A 318 2.99 -21.54 -10.66
CA ARG A 318 3.18 -20.09 -10.50
C ARG A 318 1.83 -19.35 -10.53
N VAL A 319 0.90 -19.72 -11.41
CA VAL A 319 -0.48 -19.20 -11.38
C VAL A 319 -1.17 -19.59 -10.07
N ASP A 320 -0.92 -20.82 -9.57
CA ASP A 320 -1.35 -21.24 -8.24
C ASP A 320 -0.89 -20.25 -7.13
N ASP A 321 0.37 -19.80 -7.15
CA ASP A 321 0.94 -18.81 -6.20
C ASP A 321 0.41 -17.38 -6.44
N MET A 322 0.09 -16.99 -7.68
CA MET A 322 -0.60 -15.72 -7.98
C MET A 322 -1.97 -15.67 -7.31
N VAL A 323 -2.84 -16.64 -7.63
CA VAL A 323 -4.23 -16.69 -7.15
C VAL A 323 -4.28 -16.98 -5.65
N THR A 324 -3.33 -17.76 -5.11
CA THR A 324 -3.17 -17.98 -3.66
C THR A 324 -2.95 -16.66 -2.90
N ARG A 325 -2.14 -15.75 -3.44
CA ARG A 325 -1.84 -14.45 -2.79
C ARG A 325 -3.02 -13.50 -2.80
N ILE A 326 -3.79 -13.50 -3.88
CA ILE A 326 -5.01 -12.68 -4.03
C ILE A 326 -6.09 -13.21 -3.06
N MET A 327 -6.45 -14.49 -3.18
CA MET A 327 -7.50 -15.09 -2.34
C MET A 327 -7.13 -15.10 -0.84
N ARG A 328 -5.83 -15.20 -0.48
CA ARG A 328 -5.38 -15.06 0.90
C ARG A 328 -5.83 -13.74 1.51
N GLU A 329 -5.69 -12.65 0.78
CA GLU A 329 -6.04 -11.32 1.25
C GLU A 329 -7.56 -11.11 1.22
N GLU A 330 -8.27 -11.61 0.20
CA GLU A 330 -9.75 -11.66 0.18
C GLU A 330 -10.33 -12.38 1.41
N PHE A 331 -9.72 -13.49 1.85
CA PHE A 331 -10.08 -14.17 3.10
C PHE A 331 -9.59 -13.44 4.36
N ARG A 332 -8.43 -12.75 4.31
CA ARG A 332 -7.89 -11.96 5.44
C ARG A 332 -8.79 -10.80 5.82
N PHE A 333 -9.40 -10.16 4.81
CA PHE A 333 -10.37 -9.07 4.97
C PHE A 333 -11.83 -9.56 5.01
N GLY A 334 -12.07 -10.87 4.86
CA GLY A 334 -13.37 -11.50 5.03
C GLY A 334 -14.34 -11.29 3.88
N LEU A 335 -13.88 -10.90 2.69
CA LEU A 335 -14.74 -10.61 1.52
C LEU A 335 -15.57 -11.82 1.05
N PHE A 336 -15.08 -13.04 1.28
CA PHE A 336 -15.86 -14.27 1.06
C PHE A 336 -17.03 -14.44 2.05
N ASP A 337 -16.92 -13.89 3.26
CA ASP A 337 -17.91 -14.03 4.33
C ASP A 337 -18.87 -12.84 4.37
N HIS A 338 -18.35 -11.65 4.09
CA HIS A 338 -19.00 -10.35 4.16
C HIS A 338 -18.62 -9.53 2.91
N PRO A 339 -19.03 -9.95 1.70
CA PRO A 339 -18.67 -9.25 0.46
C PRO A 339 -19.15 -7.80 0.48
N SER A 340 -18.27 -6.88 0.11
CA SER A 340 -18.56 -5.46 0.04
C SER A 340 -19.73 -5.19 -0.90
N ALA A 341 -20.66 -4.33 -0.48
CA ALA A 341 -21.76 -3.89 -1.33
C ALA A 341 -21.23 -3.23 -2.61
N ASP A 342 -22.07 -3.15 -3.64
CA ASP A 342 -21.75 -2.42 -4.86
C ASP A 342 -22.46 -1.06 -4.82
N THR A 343 -21.74 -0.04 -4.36
CA THR A 343 -22.33 1.26 -3.99
C THR A 343 -21.48 2.48 -4.43
N PRO A 344 -21.00 2.54 -5.69
CA PRO A 344 -20.13 3.63 -6.16
C PRO A 344 -20.82 5.01 -6.12
N ASP A 345 -22.15 5.06 -6.15
CA ASP A 345 -22.96 6.28 -6.04
C ASP A 345 -23.26 6.72 -4.59
N ALA A 346 -22.77 5.99 -3.57
CA ALA A 346 -23.06 6.33 -2.17
C ALA A 346 -22.32 7.61 -1.74
N ASN A 347 -23.00 8.48 -1.00
CA ASN A 347 -22.34 9.61 -0.35
C ASN A 347 -21.56 9.10 0.87
N ALA A 348 -20.24 9.26 0.81
CA ALA A 348 -19.28 8.66 1.73
C ALA A 348 -18.66 9.67 2.70
N SER A 349 -18.53 10.93 2.26
CA SER A 349 -17.99 12.03 3.06
C SER A 349 -18.86 12.34 4.27
N THR A 350 -18.23 12.57 5.42
CA THR A 350 -18.92 12.96 6.66
C THR A 350 -18.27 14.19 7.30
N PRO A 351 -19.00 14.95 8.14
CA PRO A 351 -18.40 16.04 8.91
C PRO A 351 -17.22 15.63 9.80
N ALA A 352 -17.08 14.34 10.14
CA ALA A 352 -15.91 13.82 10.84
C ALA A 352 -14.70 13.66 9.90
N HIS A 353 -14.92 13.23 8.66
CA HIS A 353 -13.88 13.11 7.64
C HIS A 353 -13.35 14.50 7.23
N VAL A 354 -14.26 15.45 7.00
CA VAL A 354 -13.93 16.86 6.74
C VAL A 354 -13.15 17.47 7.91
N ALA A 355 -13.49 17.15 9.17
CA ALA A 355 -12.72 17.59 10.33
C ALA A 355 -11.31 16.99 10.40
N VAL A 356 -11.09 15.77 9.89
CA VAL A 356 -9.75 15.18 9.72
C VAL A 356 -8.99 15.85 8.57
N ALA A 357 -9.65 16.14 7.44
CA ALA A 357 -9.06 16.88 6.33
C ALA A 357 -8.54 18.25 6.78
N LYS A 358 -9.39 19.02 7.49
CA LYS A 358 -9.03 20.30 8.11
C LYS A 358 -7.88 20.16 9.09
N ARG A 359 -7.96 19.20 10.03
CA ARG A 359 -6.87 18.97 10.99
C ARG A 359 -5.57 18.66 10.26
N ALA A 360 -5.59 17.85 9.20
CA ALA A 360 -4.39 17.49 8.47
C ALA A 360 -3.70 18.72 7.85
N ALA A 361 -4.46 19.59 7.18
CA ALA A 361 -3.97 20.86 6.67
C ALA A 361 -3.42 21.78 7.78
N GLU A 362 -4.09 21.83 8.94
CA GLU A 362 -3.67 22.62 10.11
C GLU A 362 -2.38 22.09 10.79
N ASP A 363 -2.23 20.77 10.92
CA ASP A 363 -1.12 20.12 11.63
C ASP A 363 0.16 19.97 10.77
N GLY A 364 0.02 20.00 9.43
CA GLY A 364 1.09 19.81 8.46
C GLY A 364 1.57 21.08 7.73
N ALA A 365 0.77 22.14 7.67
CA ALA A 365 1.24 23.44 7.15
C ALA A 365 2.44 23.97 7.94
N VAL A 366 3.47 24.45 7.21
CA VAL A 366 4.77 24.83 7.75
C VAL A 366 4.93 26.34 7.73
N LEU A 367 5.06 26.97 8.89
CA LEU A 367 5.43 28.38 8.98
C LEU A 367 6.93 28.52 8.69
N LEU A 368 7.28 28.92 7.47
CA LEU A 368 8.68 29.04 7.02
C LEU A 368 9.35 30.33 7.50
N LYS A 369 8.61 31.45 7.43
CA LYS A 369 9.08 32.78 7.88
C LYS A 369 8.01 33.47 8.71
N ASN A 370 8.41 34.10 9.81
CA ASN A 370 7.61 35.08 10.54
C ASN A 370 8.54 36.15 11.12
N SER A 371 8.31 37.42 10.77
CA SER A 371 9.15 38.55 11.15
C SER A 371 8.30 39.79 11.41
N GLY A 372 8.80 40.69 12.27
CA GLY A 372 8.07 41.91 12.68
C GLY A 372 6.80 41.67 13.52
N HIS A 373 6.52 40.44 13.92
CA HIS A 373 5.29 40.03 14.61
C HIS A 373 3.99 40.33 13.81
N VAL A 374 4.04 40.22 12.48
CA VAL A 374 2.83 40.30 11.64
C VAL A 374 1.87 39.12 11.88
N LEU A 375 2.42 37.95 12.22
CA LEU A 375 1.68 36.73 12.51
C LEU A 375 1.86 36.29 13.99
N PRO A 376 0.80 35.80 14.66
CA PRO A 376 -0.58 35.69 14.16
C PRO A 376 -1.31 37.05 14.08
N LEU A 377 -2.29 37.13 13.18
CA LEU A 377 -3.07 38.33 12.91
C LEU A 377 -3.86 38.80 14.15
N ASP A 378 -3.57 40.01 14.62
CA ASP A 378 -4.25 40.62 15.76
C ASP A 378 -5.58 41.26 15.30
N SER A 379 -6.71 40.57 15.53
CA SER A 379 -8.05 41.08 15.23
C SER A 379 -8.40 42.39 15.95
N GLY A 380 -7.67 42.76 17.01
CA GLY A 380 -7.76 44.06 17.66
C GLY A 380 -7.14 45.18 16.83
N LYS A 381 -6.02 44.91 16.12
CA LYS A 381 -5.27 45.88 15.31
C LYS A 381 -5.63 45.89 13.83
N VAL A 382 -5.69 44.73 13.18
CA VAL A 382 -5.97 44.59 11.74
C VAL A 382 -7.45 44.93 11.49
N LYS A 383 -7.72 45.80 10.51
CA LYS A 383 -9.04 46.28 10.08
C LYS A 383 -9.25 46.17 8.57
N SER A 384 -8.20 46.03 7.78
CA SER A 384 -8.29 45.72 6.35
C SER A 384 -7.26 44.67 5.92
N ILE A 385 -7.71 43.71 5.12
CA ILE A 385 -6.90 42.63 4.56
C ILE A 385 -7.12 42.59 3.04
N ALA A 386 -6.03 42.66 2.29
CA ALA A 386 -6.00 42.28 0.88
C ALA A 386 -5.69 40.79 0.78
N VAL A 387 -6.62 40.00 0.24
CA VAL A 387 -6.37 38.62 -0.19
C VAL A 387 -6.10 38.67 -1.69
N ILE A 388 -4.94 38.18 -2.10
CA ILE A 388 -4.40 38.35 -3.45
C ILE A 388 -3.93 37.01 -3.98
N GLY A 389 -3.99 36.81 -5.29
CA GLY A 389 -3.51 35.60 -5.97
C GLY A 389 -4.67 34.73 -6.42
N ASP A 390 -4.54 34.17 -7.62
CA ASP A 390 -5.58 33.38 -8.29
C ASP A 390 -6.06 32.20 -7.41
N GLY A 391 -5.11 31.45 -6.84
CA GLY A 391 -5.31 30.35 -5.90
C GLY A 391 -5.94 30.72 -4.54
N ALA A 392 -6.28 32.00 -4.30
CA ALA A 392 -7.07 32.41 -3.14
C ALA A 392 -8.58 32.50 -3.41
N GLY A 393 -8.99 32.46 -4.69
CA GLY A 393 -10.36 32.62 -5.16
C GLY A 393 -11.03 31.30 -5.53
N LYS A 394 -11.86 31.30 -6.59
CA LYS A 394 -12.53 30.09 -7.09
C LYS A 394 -11.51 29.02 -7.53
N ASP A 395 -10.36 29.46 -8.04
CA ASP A 395 -9.28 28.65 -8.60
C ASP A 395 -8.32 28.12 -7.51
N THR A 396 -8.85 27.81 -6.33
CA THR A 396 -8.07 27.36 -5.17
C THR A 396 -7.35 26.05 -5.50
N MET A 397 -6.02 26.09 -5.63
CA MET A 397 -5.22 24.88 -5.76
C MET A 397 -5.27 24.06 -4.45
N SER A 398 -6.06 22.99 -4.47
CA SER A 398 -6.36 22.16 -3.30
C SER A 398 -5.94 20.69 -3.45
N ALA A 399 -5.59 20.24 -4.66
CA ALA A 399 -5.09 18.90 -4.97
C ALA A 399 -4.18 18.95 -6.21
N GLY A 400 -3.34 17.92 -6.40
CA GLY A 400 -2.59 17.73 -7.64
C GLY A 400 -3.34 16.88 -8.67
N GLY A 401 -2.82 16.82 -9.89
CA GLY A 401 -3.39 16.08 -11.03
C GLY A 401 -3.07 14.59 -11.06
N GLY A 402 -3.89 13.81 -11.77
CA GLY A 402 -3.65 12.39 -12.09
C GLY A 402 -4.60 11.41 -11.41
N SER A 403 -4.12 10.19 -11.16
CA SER A 403 -4.83 9.18 -10.36
C SER A 403 -5.17 9.67 -8.95
N ALA A 404 -4.40 10.60 -8.39
CA ALA A 404 -4.61 11.14 -7.06
C ALA A 404 -5.81 12.11 -6.92
N THR A 405 -6.34 12.69 -8.00
CA THR A 405 -7.31 13.80 -7.90
C THR A 405 -8.70 13.33 -7.46
N VAL A 406 -9.29 13.97 -6.44
CA VAL A 406 -10.60 13.60 -5.87
C VAL A 406 -11.67 14.67 -6.13
N ALA A 407 -12.82 14.25 -6.67
CA ALA A 407 -14.00 15.08 -6.86
C ALA A 407 -14.77 15.29 -5.53
N GLY A 408 -14.12 15.97 -4.58
CA GLY A 408 -14.59 16.13 -3.21
C GLY A 408 -15.86 16.97 -3.06
N THR A 409 -16.48 16.90 -1.87
CA THR A 409 -17.79 17.53 -1.57
C THR A 409 -17.85 19.07 -1.61
N GLY A 410 -16.72 19.76 -1.87
CA GLY A 410 -16.65 21.20 -2.15
C GLY A 410 -15.58 21.92 -1.33
N THR A 411 -14.78 22.76 -1.99
CA THR A 411 -13.61 23.44 -1.39
C THR A 411 -13.96 24.80 -0.77
N VAL A 412 -13.52 25.02 0.47
CA VAL A 412 -13.55 26.33 1.14
C VAL A 412 -12.39 27.19 0.62
N THR A 413 -12.70 28.24 -0.15
CA THR A 413 -11.67 29.14 -0.70
C THR A 413 -10.92 29.91 0.41
N PRO A 414 -9.62 30.21 0.24
CA PRO A 414 -8.87 31.02 1.20
C PRO A 414 -9.48 32.40 1.45
N TYR A 415 -10.00 33.06 0.42
CA TYR A 415 -10.72 34.32 0.59
C TYR A 415 -11.94 34.18 1.51
N ASP A 416 -12.78 33.15 1.32
CA ASP A 416 -14.00 33.01 2.13
C ASP A 416 -13.71 32.51 3.55
N GLY A 417 -12.76 31.60 3.75
CA GLY A 417 -12.32 31.17 5.10
C GLY A 417 -11.70 32.33 5.90
N ILE A 418 -10.79 33.10 5.31
CA ILE A 418 -10.19 34.28 5.95
C ILE A 418 -11.26 35.32 6.29
N LYS A 419 -12.23 35.54 5.39
CA LYS A 419 -13.35 36.48 5.55
C LYS A 419 -14.35 36.05 6.61
N ALA A 420 -14.70 34.77 6.66
CA ALA A 420 -15.53 34.19 7.71
C ALA A 420 -14.86 34.35 9.08
N ARG A 421 -13.57 34.02 9.19
CA ARG A 421 -12.80 34.12 10.43
C ARG A 421 -12.50 35.56 10.87
N ALA A 422 -12.34 36.49 9.93
CA ALA A 422 -12.12 37.91 10.23
C ALA A 422 -13.36 38.57 10.85
N GLY A 423 -14.55 38.19 10.38
CA GLY A 423 -15.83 38.70 10.84
C GLY A 423 -16.08 40.18 10.48
N ALA A 424 -17.26 40.69 10.86
CA ALA A 424 -17.77 42.00 10.42
C ALA A 424 -16.95 43.23 10.88
N GLY A 425 -15.93 43.06 11.72
CA GLY A 425 -15.06 44.14 12.20
C GLY A 425 -13.83 44.41 11.33
N THR A 426 -13.60 43.62 10.28
CA THR A 426 -12.41 43.71 9.39
C THR A 426 -12.83 43.58 7.92
N LYS A 427 -12.38 44.52 7.09
CA LYS A 427 -12.65 44.52 5.65
C LYS A 427 -11.68 43.60 4.91
N VAL A 428 -12.10 42.36 4.64
CA VAL A 428 -11.40 41.45 3.74
C VAL A 428 -11.84 41.73 2.30
N THR A 429 -10.88 41.85 1.37
CA THR A 429 -11.13 42.17 -0.05
C THR A 429 -10.25 41.30 -0.94
N TYR A 430 -10.78 40.79 -2.06
CA TYR A 430 -10.05 39.94 -3.01
C TYR A 430 -9.54 40.72 -4.25
N ALA A 431 -8.40 40.30 -4.81
CA ALA A 431 -7.96 40.63 -6.17
C ALA A 431 -7.13 39.49 -6.77
N GLN A 432 -7.43 39.07 -8.01
CA GLN A 432 -6.79 37.93 -8.67
C GLN A 432 -5.26 38.07 -8.81
N GLY A 433 -4.76 39.26 -9.22
CA GLY A 433 -3.34 39.59 -9.22
C GLY A 433 -2.51 39.01 -10.37
N ASN A 434 -2.66 37.73 -10.67
CA ASN A 434 -1.99 36.99 -11.75
C ASN A 434 -3.01 36.28 -12.66
N VAL A 435 -2.52 35.70 -13.75
CA VAL A 435 -3.22 34.60 -14.44
C VAL A 435 -2.94 33.28 -13.71
N SER A 436 -3.82 32.29 -13.84
CA SER A 436 -3.70 31.01 -13.15
C SER A 436 -2.39 30.26 -13.48
N ALA A 437 -2.00 29.32 -12.61
CA ALA A 437 -0.76 28.55 -12.78
C ALA A 437 -0.76 27.64 -14.04
N ASN A 438 -1.92 27.15 -14.48
CA ASN A 438 -2.06 26.41 -15.74
C ASN A 438 -2.09 27.33 -17.00
N GLY A 439 -2.12 28.66 -16.82
CA GLY A 439 -2.16 29.66 -17.90
C GLY A 439 -3.56 30.05 -18.38
N GLN A 440 -4.61 29.43 -17.84
CA GLN A 440 -6.01 29.71 -18.15
C GLN A 440 -6.38 31.18 -17.90
N LEU A 441 -6.82 31.86 -18.95
CA LEU A 441 -7.21 33.27 -18.86
C LEU A 441 -8.63 33.41 -18.29
N PRO A 442 -8.98 34.56 -17.68
CA PRO A 442 -10.33 34.81 -17.18
C PRO A 442 -11.40 34.59 -18.26
N VAL A 443 -12.39 33.75 -17.93
CA VAL A 443 -13.47 33.32 -18.83
C VAL A 443 -14.20 34.51 -19.45
N ILE A 444 -14.49 34.46 -20.75
CA ILE A 444 -15.23 35.53 -21.42
C ILE A 444 -16.66 35.60 -20.85
N GLY A 445 -16.99 36.70 -20.17
CA GLY A 445 -18.31 36.92 -19.59
C GLY A 445 -19.43 36.91 -20.63
N SER A 446 -20.53 36.21 -20.34
CA SER A 446 -21.63 35.97 -21.29
C SER A 446 -22.23 37.25 -21.89
N GLN A 447 -22.16 38.37 -21.18
CA GLN A 447 -22.62 39.68 -21.66
C GLN A 447 -21.89 40.18 -22.92
N TYR A 448 -20.70 39.65 -23.23
CA TYR A 448 -19.94 39.95 -24.44
C TYR A 448 -20.22 38.98 -25.60
N LEU A 449 -20.90 37.86 -25.32
CA LEU A 449 -21.18 36.80 -26.28
C LEU A 449 -22.65 36.87 -26.72
N THR A 450 -22.91 36.80 -28.02
CA THR A 450 -24.26 36.79 -28.60
C THR A 450 -24.41 35.61 -29.58
N PRO A 451 -25.42 34.73 -29.40
CA PRO A 451 -25.59 33.56 -30.26
C PRO A 451 -26.06 33.93 -31.68
N PRO A 452 -25.98 33.03 -32.68
CA PRO A 452 -26.36 33.30 -34.07
C PRO A 452 -27.85 33.67 -34.26
N SER A 453 -28.70 33.38 -33.26
CA SER A 453 -30.11 33.81 -33.20
C SER A 453 -30.27 35.32 -32.92
N GLY A 454 -29.20 36.02 -32.53
CA GLY A 454 -29.21 37.45 -32.17
C GLY A 454 -29.99 37.77 -30.89
N THR A 455 -30.40 36.76 -30.12
CA THR A 455 -31.27 36.92 -28.94
C THR A 455 -30.71 36.15 -27.75
N GLY A 456 -30.49 36.83 -26.62
CA GLY A 456 -29.88 36.27 -25.42
C GLY A 456 -28.37 36.49 -25.35
N HIS A 457 -27.71 35.74 -24.47
CA HIS A 457 -26.27 35.82 -24.21
C HIS A 457 -25.63 34.44 -24.35
N GLY A 458 -24.35 34.40 -24.74
CA GLY A 458 -23.60 33.17 -24.96
C GLY A 458 -23.37 32.82 -26.43
N LEU A 459 -23.00 31.57 -26.69
CA LEU A 459 -22.75 31.00 -28.02
C LEU A 459 -23.66 29.80 -28.28
N GLN A 460 -23.94 29.48 -29.54
CA GLN A 460 -24.68 28.28 -29.90
C GLN A 460 -23.73 27.10 -30.04
N GLY A 461 -23.74 26.19 -29.05
CA GLY A 461 -23.05 24.92 -29.09
C GLY A 461 -23.82 23.88 -29.90
N ALA A 462 -23.13 23.22 -30.82
CA ALA A 462 -23.59 22.07 -31.58
C ALA A 462 -22.72 20.85 -31.24
N TYR A 463 -23.35 19.79 -30.75
CA TYR A 463 -22.69 18.64 -30.11
C TYR A 463 -22.82 17.39 -30.99
N TYR A 464 -21.72 16.67 -31.22
CA TYR A 464 -21.59 15.60 -32.22
C TYR A 464 -21.07 14.30 -31.58
N THR A 465 -21.60 13.15 -32.02
CA THR A 465 -21.23 11.79 -31.57
C THR A 465 -19.96 11.23 -32.24
N ASN A 466 -19.00 12.10 -32.57
CA ASN A 466 -17.73 11.76 -33.21
C ASN A 466 -16.70 12.86 -32.92
N LYS A 467 -15.40 12.57 -32.98
CA LYS A 467 -14.29 13.55 -32.79
C LYS A 467 -14.12 14.56 -33.95
N THR A 468 -14.92 14.48 -35.02
CA THR A 468 -14.61 15.14 -36.32
C THR A 468 -15.57 16.25 -36.72
N LEU A 469 -16.44 16.73 -35.83
CA LEU A 469 -17.44 17.80 -36.07
C LEU A 469 -18.27 17.56 -37.35
N SER A 470 -18.62 16.29 -37.60
CA SER A 470 -19.16 15.84 -38.88
C SER A 470 -20.53 15.18 -38.75
N GLY A 471 -21.37 15.36 -39.77
CA GLY A 471 -22.78 14.94 -39.77
C GLY A 471 -23.71 16.03 -39.21
N ASP A 472 -24.94 15.65 -38.90
CA ASP A 472 -25.86 16.48 -38.12
C ASP A 472 -25.50 16.40 -36.62
N PRO A 473 -25.57 17.49 -35.84
CA PRO A 473 -25.34 17.43 -34.40
C PRO A 473 -26.50 16.70 -33.70
N ALA A 474 -26.17 15.88 -32.69
CA ALA A 474 -27.15 15.16 -31.89
C ALA A 474 -27.94 16.10 -30.95
N ALA A 475 -27.29 17.17 -30.49
CA ALA A 475 -27.91 18.22 -29.68
C ALA A 475 -27.38 19.61 -30.08
N THR A 476 -28.22 20.64 -29.90
CA THR A 476 -27.79 22.04 -29.97
C THR A 476 -28.42 22.85 -28.84
N ARG A 477 -27.68 23.79 -28.25
CA ARG A 477 -28.18 24.71 -27.21
C ARG A 477 -27.44 26.04 -27.25
N THR A 478 -27.88 27.01 -26.45
CA THR A 478 -27.12 28.23 -26.19
C THR A 478 -26.41 28.10 -24.86
N ASP A 479 -25.09 28.06 -24.90
CA ASP A 479 -24.20 27.97 -23.76
C ASP A 479 -23.76 29.39 -23.37
N PRO A 480 -23.98 29.87 -22.13
CA PRO A 480 -23.68 31.25 -21.74
C PRO A 480 -22.20 31.62 -21.94
N GLN A 481 -21.30 30.67 -21.77
CA GLN A 481 -19.85 30.77 -21.88
C GLN A 481 -19.33 29.41 -22.41
N VAL A 482 -18.10 29.34 -22.92
CA VAL A 482 -17.40 28.07 -23.11
C VAL A 482 -16.48 27.91 -21.91
N ASP A 483 -17.00 27.23 -20.89
CA ASP A 483 -16.40 27.11 -19.56
C ASP A 483 -16.93 25.81 -18.95
N PHE A 484 -16.36 24.69 -19.40
CA PHE A 484 -16.88 23.36 -19.14
C PHE A 484 -15.79 22.46 -18.57
N ASP A 485 -16.10 21.83 -17.46
CA ASP A 485 -15.55 20.55 -17.00
C ASP A 485 -16.77 19.63 -16.87
N TRP A 486 -16.76 18.51 -17.60
CA TRP A 486 -17.87 17.54 -17.57
C TRP A 486 -17.59 16.36 -16.61
N ASN A 487 -16.37 16.19 -16.11
CA ASN A 487 -15.95 15.13 -15.19
C ASN A 487 -16.48 13.73 -15.57
N GLY A 488 -16.30 13.35 -16.84
CA GLY A 488 -16.75 12.10 -17.47
C GLY A 488 -18.22 12.07 -17.91
N ALA A 489 -19.00 13.13 -17.67
CA ALA A 489 -20.43 13.16 -17.95
C ALA A 489 -20.76 13.37 -19.44
N ALA A 490 -21.96 12.94 -19.85
CA ALA A 490 -22.47 13.24 -21.19
C ALA A 490 -22.64 14.77 -21.37
N PRO A 491 -21.96 15.39 -22.36
CA PRO A 491 -21.96 16.85 -22.50
C PRO A 491 -23.32 17.41 -22.96
N ALA A 492 -24.14 16.58 -23.61
CA ALA A 492 -25.51 16.85 -24.01
C ALA A 492 -26.30 15.55 -24.24
N ASP A 493 -27.64 15.63 -24.24
CA ASP A 493 -28.52 14.50 -24.56
C ASP A 493 -28.15 13.84 -25.91
N GLY A 494 -28.03 12.51 -25.92
CA GLY A 494 -27.67 11.74 -27.11
C GLY A 494 -26.18 11.75 -27.47
N VAL A 495 -25.32 12.34 -26.64
CA VAL A 495 -23.84 12.35 -26.78
C VAL A 495 -23.21 11.56 -25.64
N ALA A 496 -22.13 10.83 -25.90
CA ALA A 496 -21.38 10.11 -24.87
C ALA A 496 -20.37 11.04 -24.17
N GLY A 497 -19.98 10.72 -22.93
CA GLY A 497 -18.93 11.45 -22.20
C GLY A 497 -17.52 11.27 -22.77
N THR A 498 -17.33 10.43 -23.79
CA THR A 498 -16.07 10.37 -24.56
C THR A 498 -16.31 10.27 -26.06
N ASN A 499 -15.27 10.50 -26.86
CA ASN A 499 -15.27 10.36 -28.33
C ASN A 499 -16.25 11.29 -29.07
N PHE A 500 -16.58 12.44 -28.45
CA PHE A 500 -17.47 13.46 -28.98
C PHE A 500 -16.71 14.67 -29.54
N SER A 501 -17.43 15.59 -30.18
CA SER A 501 -16.93 16.93 -30.48
C SER A 501 -18.02 17.98 -30.39
N THR A 502 -17.63 19.23 -30.15
CA THR A 502 -18.55 20.36 -30.01
C THR A 502 -18.02 21.58 -30.77
N LYS A 503 -18.91 22.28 -31.46
CA LYS A 503 -18.64 23.57 -32.12
C LYS A 503 -19.54 24.64 -31.51
N TRP A 504 -18.96 25.67 -30.90
CA TRP A 504 -19.69 26.87 -30.47
C TRP A 504 -19.52 27.98 -31.48
N THR A 505 -20.62 28.61 -31.89
CA THR A 505 -20.62 29.74 -32.83
C THR A 505 -21.42 30.92 -32.30
N GLY A 506 -21.05 32.12 -32.73
CA GLY A 506 -21.76 33.37 -32.40
C GLY A 506 -20.89 34.59 -32.66
N THR A 507 -21.16 35.67 -31.93
CA THR A 507 -20.36 36.90 -32.02
C THR A 507 -19.86 37.36 -30.66
N LEU A 508 -18.63 37.90 -30.66
CA LEU A 508 -17.98 38.52 -29.52
C LEU A 508 -18.00 40.05 -29.69
N THR A 509 -18.51 40.77 -28.70
CA THR A 509 -18.51 42.24 -28.67
C THR A 509 -17.46 42.74 -27.67
N PRO A 510 -16.28 43.21 -28.13
CA PRO A 510 -15.17 43.62 -27.26
C PRO A 510 -15.48 44.93 -26.51
N PRO A 511 -15.18 45.05 -25.19
CA PRO A 511 -15.39 46.28 -24.41
C PRO A 511 -14.37 47.39 -24.71
N ALA A 512 -13.15 47.03 -25.10
CA ALA A 512 -12.03 47.94 -25.35
C ALA A 512 -11.41 47.76 -26.75
N THR A 513 -10.66 48.76 -27.23
CA THR A 513 -9.91 48.71 -28.49
C THR A 513 -8.45 48.39 -28.21
N GLY A 514 -7.90 47.39 -28.90
CA GLY A 514 -6.50 46.97 -28.76
C GLY A 514 -6.31 45.48 -29.02
N THR A 515 -5.14 44.96 -28.68
CA THR A 515 -4.83 43.53 -28.77
C THR A 515 -5.34 42.80 -27.53
N TYR A 516 -6.19 41.79 -27.77
CA TYR A 516 -6.64 40.81 -26.78
C TYR A 516 -5.76 39.58 -26.88
N THR A 517 -5.41 39.00 -25.74
CA THR A 517 -4.91 37.61 -25.66
C THR A 517 -6.12 36.71 -25.42
N PHE A 518 -6.29 35.66 -26.22
CA PHE A 518 -7.24 34.59 -25.94
C PHE A 518 -6.48 33.39 -25.39
N GLY A 519 -7.09 32.66 -24.48
CA GLY A 519 -6.61 31.38 -23.98
C GLY A 519 -7.70 30.33 -24.20
N LEU A 520 -7.30 29.16 -24.68
CA LEU A 520 -8.17 28.00 -24.81
C LEU A 520 -7.49 26.85 -24.07
N THR A 521 -7.96 26.57 -22.86
CA THR A 521 -7.59 25.35 -22.11
C THR A 521 -8.48 24.22 -22.59
N SER A 522 -7.91 23.03 -22.79
CA SER A 522 -8.69 21.82 -23.06
C SER A 522 -7.89 20.54 -22.78
N ASP A 523 -8.57 19.49 -22.34
CA ASP A 523 -8.12 18.10 -22.45
C ASP A 523 -8.49 17.58 -23.86
N ASP A 524 -7.56 16.94 -24.56
CA ASP A 524 -7.59 16.72 -26.01
C ASP A 524 -7.70 18.02 -26.85
N GLY A 525 -8.50 18.03 -27.92
CA GLY A 525 -8.23 18.83 -29.12
C GLY A 525 -9.14 20.04 -29.28
N SER A 526 -8.57 21.24 -29.41
CA SER A 526 -9.35 22.48 -29.50
C SER A 526 -8.84 23.51 -30.52
N ARG A 527 -9.70 24.44 -30.97
CA ARG A 527 -9.33 25.60 -31.82
C ARG A 527 -10.19 26.83 -31.53
N LEU A 528 -9.64 28.01 -31.77
CA LEU A 528 -10.37 29.29 -31.78
C LEU A 528 -10.22 29.97 -33.14
N LEU A 529 -11.32 30.43 -33.72
CA LEU A 529 -11.34 31.31 -34.89
C LEU A 529 -12.06 32.63 -34.56
N ILE A 530 -11.50 33.75 -35.02
CA ILE A 530 -12.08 35.10 -34.91
C ILE A 530 -12.20 35.70 -36.32
N ASP A 531 -13.40 36.17 -36.69
CA ASP A 531 -13.74 36.59 -38.08
C ASP A 531 -13.30 35.55 -39.14
N GLY A 532 -13.40 34.25 -38.81
CA GLY A 532 -13.01 33.12 -39.67
C GLY A 532 -11.49 32.89 -39.79
N LYS A 533 -10.66 33.70 -39.13
CA LYS A 533 -9.21 33.47 -39.03
C LYS A 533 -8.90 32.65 -37.78
N GLN A 534 -8.19 31.54 -37.94
CA GLN A 534 -7.67 30.76 -36.82
C GLN A 534 -6.70 31.61 -35.96
N VAL A 535 -6.95 31.64 -34.66
CA VAL A 535 -6.19 32.36 -33.62
C VAL A 535 -5.48 31.39 -32.68
N ILE A 536 -6.13 30.26 -32.36
CA ILE A 536 -5.55 29.13 -31.61
C ILE A 536 -5.77 27.86 -32.42
N ASP A 537 -4.74 27.01 -32.49
CA ASP A 537 -4.82 25.64 -32.99
C ASP A 537 -4.14 24.71 -31.99
N ASN A 538 -4.92 23.79 -31.44
CA ASN A 538 -4.52 22.81 -30.44
C ASN A 538 -5.15 21.44 -30.75
N TRP A 539 -5.36 21.13 -32.04
CA TRP A 539 -6.22 20.05 -32.53
C TRP A 539 -5.57 18.64 -32.48
N ARG A 540 -5.10 18.21 -31.31
CA ARG A 540 -4.42 16.92 -31.05
C ARG A 540 -4.91 16.27 -29.76
N ASP A 541 -4.69 14.96 -29.64
CA ASP A 541 -4.87 14.24 -28.37
C ASP A 541 -3.77 14.66 -27.37
N GLN A 542 -4.13 15.00 -26.12
CA GLN A 542 -3.21 15.51 -25.08
C GLN A 542 -3.90 15.66 -23.71
N ALA A 543 -3.12 15.67 -22.63
CA ALA A 543 -3.60 16.13 -21.31
C ALA A 543 -3.87 17.66 -21.30
N THR A 544 -4.79 18.12 -20.44
CA THR A 544 -5.16 19.52 -20.15
C THR A 544 -4.04 20.52 -20.45
N HIS A 545 -4.25 21.37 -21.45
CA HIS A 545 -3.25 22.37 -21.87
C HIS A 545 -3.89 23.69 -22.33
N THR A 546 -3.45 24.82 -21.76
CA THR A 546 -3.82 26.16 -22.25
C THR A 546 -2.93 26.60 -23.40
N GLN A 547 -3.49 26.63 -24.61
CA GLN A 547 -2.86 27.34 -25.74
C GLN A 547 -3.39 28.76 -25.84
N THR A 548 -2.50 29.75 -26.00
CA THR A 548 -2.87 31.16 -26.19
C THR A 548 -2.74 31.64 -27.64
N GLY A 549 -3.50 32.67 -28.03
CA GLY A 549 -3.38 33.35 -29.32
C GLY A 549 -4.00 34.74 -29.30
N THR A 550 -3.47 35.69 -30.10
CA THR A 550 -3.86 37.11 -30.01
C THR A 550 -4.68 37.61 -31.19
N ALA A 551 -5.64 38.52 -30.94
CA ALA A 551 -6.34 39.28 -31.99
C ALA A 551 -6.54 40.75 -31.60
N THR A 552 -6.39 41.67 -32.56
CA THR A 552 -6.61 43.11 -32.36
C THR A 552 -8.04 43.47 -32.73
N LEU A 553 -8.82 43.91 -31.74
CA LEU A 553 -10.26 44.18 -31.85
C LEU A 553 -10.57 45.67 -31.60
N THR A 554 -11.75 46.11 -32.03
CA THR A 554 -12.24 47.50 -31.86
C THR A 554 -13.47 47.51 -30.97
N ALA A 555 -13.46 48.32 -29.90
CA ALA A 555 -14.53 48.41 -28.91
C ALA A 555 -15.92 48.55 -29.57
N GLY A 556 -16.88 47.74 -29.12
CA GLY A 556 -18.27 47.78 -29.58
C GLY A 556 -18.50 47.32 -31.02
N LYS A 557 -17.49 46.85 -31.76
CA LYS A 557 -17.65 46.20 -33.07
C LYS A 557 -17.70 44.68 -32.89
N PRO A 558 -18.84 44.00 -33.10
CA PRO A 558 -18.90 42.54 -33.03
C PRO A 558 -17.98 41.89 -34.06
N VAL A 559 -17.36 40.79 -33.67
CA VAL A 559 -16.60 39.87 -34.55
C VAL A 559 -17.21 38.47 -34.43
N GLN A 560 -17.14 37.67 -35.49
CA GLN A 560 -17.55 36.26 -35.41
C GLN A 560 -16.57 35.50 -34.52
N VAL A 561 -17.08 34.61 -33.67
CA VAL A 561 -16.28 33.69 -32.87
C VAL A 561 -16.77 32.26 -33.11
N GLU A 562 -15.82 31.37 -33.36
CA GLU A 562 -16.03 29.94 -33.51
C GLU A 562 -15.00 29.20 -32.64
N VAL A 563 -15.49 28.34 -31.75
CA VAL A 563 -14.68 27.47 -30.90
C VAL A 563 -14.98 26.04 -31.29
N ASP A 564 -13.93 25.29 -31.62
CA ASP A 564 -14.02 23.86 -31.88
C ASP A 564 -13.36 23.08 -30.75
N TYR A 565 -13.97 21.95 -30.39
CA TYR A 565 -13.48 21.02 -29.38
C TYR A 565 -13.74 19.57 -29.78
N TYR A 566 -12.86 18.63 -29.43
CA TYR A 566 -13.16 17.21 -29.35
C TYR A 566 -12.55 16.58 -28.10
N GLN A 567 -13.19 15.49 -27.66
CA GLN A 567 -12.69 14.61 -26.60
C GLN A 567 -12.48 13.21 -27.19
N GLY A 568 -11.35 12.57 -26.89
CA GLY A 568 -11.01 11.21 -27.27
C GLY A 568 -11.02 10.20 -26.12
N GLY A 569 -10.50 10.59 -24.96
CA GLY A 569 -10.53 9.78 -23.75
C GLY A 569 -9.47 10.23 -22.76
N GLY A 570 -9.86 10.45 -21.51
CA GLY A 570 -9.06 11.17 -20.53
C GLY A 570 -9.99 11.94 -19.60
N GLY A 571 -9.66 13.21 -19.34
CA GLY A 571 -10.61 14.19 -18.85
C GLY A 571 -11.50 14.73 -19.98
N ASP A 572 -12.28 15.75 -19.65
CA ASP A 572 -13.27 16.34 -20.55
C ASP A 572 -13.56 17.80 -20.14
N GLU A 573 -12.54 18.65 -20.28
CA GLU A 573 -12.62 20.09 -20.04
C GLU A 573 -12.37 20.93 -21.31
N VAL A 574 -13.00 22.10 -21.38
CA VAL A 574 -12.68 23.17 -22.33
C VAL A 574 -13.12 24.56 -21.82
N HIS A 575 -12.17 25.50 -21.80
CA HIS A 575 -12.36 26.85 -21.25
C HIS A 575 -11.84 27.93 -22.21
N LEU A 576 -12.72 28.83 -22.67
CA LEU A 576 -12.37 30.03 -23.45
C LEU A 576 -12.22 31.25 -22.53
N GLY A 577 -10.97 31.61 -22.28
CA GLY A 577 -10.58 32.81 -21.55
C GLY A 577 -10.08 33.95 -22.44
N TRP A 578 -10.02 35.15 -21.88
CA TRP A 578 -9.34 36.29 -22.50
C TRP A 578 -8.63 37.22 -21.51
N GLU A 579 -7.63 37.92 -22.01
CA GLU A 579 -7.04 39.10 -21.43
C GLU A 579 -7.40 40.32 -22.30
N THR A 580 -7.87 41.40 -21.66
CA THR A 580 -8.38 42.58 -22.36
C THR A 580 -7.33 43.70 -22.45
N PRO A 581 -7.32 44.54 -23.51
CA PRO A 581 -6.33 45.60 -23.68
C PRO A 581 -6.29 46.56 -22.47
N GLY A 582 -5.15 46.63 -21.79
CA GLY A 582 -4.97 47.49 -20.61
C GLY A 582 -5.45 46.88 -19.30
N SER A 583 -5.64 45.56 -19.25
CA SER A 583 -5.66 44.82 -17.98
C SER A 583 -4.32 44.96 -17.26
N ASP A 584 -4.39 45.20 -15.96
CA ASP A 584 -3.23 45.25 -15.05
C ASP A 584 -3.65 44.61 -13.73
N LEU A 585 -3.75 43.27 -13.73
CA LEU A 585 -4.15 42.50 -12.55
C LEU A 585 -3.15 42.72 -11.41
N ARG A 586 -1.86 42.78 -11.74
CA ARG A 586 -0.75 42.95 -10.80
C ARG A 586 -0.75 44.33 -10.16
N GLY A 587 -0.97 45.37 -10.95
CA GLY A 587 -1.15 46.74 -10.48
C GLY A 587 -2.39 46.86 -9.61
N GLN A 588 -3.54 46.30 -10.00
CA GLN A 588 -4.75 46.26 -9.17
C GLN A 588 -4.53 45.59 -7.81
N ALA A 589 -3.78 44.48 -7.78
CA ALA A 589 -3.42 43.79 -6.54
C ALA A 589 -2.48 44.63 -5.65
N ALA A 590 -1.43 45.23 -6.22
CA ALA A 590 -0.56 46.16 -5.50
C ALA A 590 -1.33 47.38 -4.96
N ASP A 591 -2.25 47.91 -5.76
CA ASP A 591 -3.09 49.06 -5.42
C ASP A 591 -4.14 48.70 -4.34
N LEU A 592 -4.56 47.44 -4.22
CA LEU A 592 -5.37 46.93 -3.11
C LEU A 592 -4.53 46.69 -1.85
N ALA A 593 -3.31 46.15 -2.00
CA ALA A 593 -2.37 45.91 -0.91
C ALA A 593 -1.98 47.22 -0.20
N ALA A 594 -1.67 48.28 -0.96
CA ALA A 594 -1.34 49.61 -0.43
C ALA A 594 -2.50 50.28 0.36
N LYS A 595 -3.73 49.79 0.19
CA LYS A 595 -4.95 50.28 0.87
C LYS A 595 -5.38 49.40 2.06
N SER A 596 -4.57 48.42 2.44
CA SER A 596 -4.88 47.42 3.46
C SER A 596 -3.81 47.36 4.57
N ASP A 597 -4.17 47.01 5.80
CA ASP A 597 -3.20 46.90 6.91
C ASP A 597 -2.23 45.72 6.70
N VAL A 598 -2.73 44.66 6.06
CA VAL A 598 -2.01 43.42 5.73
C VAL A 598 -2.38 43.01 4.30
N ALA A 599 -1.42 42.45 3.58
CA ALA A 599 -1.65 41.74 2.32
C ALA A 599 -1.28 40.27 2.49
N ILE A 600 -2.10 39.37 1.95
CA ILE A 600 -1.90 37.92 1.96
C ILE A 600 -1.94 37.47 0.51
N VAL A 601 -0.78 37.12 -0.04
CA VAL A 601 -0.63 36.65 -1.41
C VAL A 601 -0.60 35.13 -1.41
N TYR A 602 -1.51 34.51 -2.15
CA TYR A 602 -1.42 33.10 -2.50
C TYR A 602 -0.59 32.97 -3.77
N ALA A 603 0.27 31.97 -3.79
CA ALA A 603 0.92 31.50 -5.00
C ALA A 603 0.94 29.97 -5.01
N ASN A 604 0.85 29.38 -6.19
CA ASN A 604 0.72 27.95 -6.37
C ASN A 604 1.40 27.49 -7.67
N ASP A 605 1.70 26.20 -7.73
CA ASP A 605 2.07 25.50 -8.96
C ASP A 605 0.90 24.61 -9.41
N PHE A 606 1.20 23.63 -10.27
CA PHE A 606 0.36 22.49 -10.56
C PHE A 606 1.26 21.31 -10.91
N GLU A 607 1.32 20.33 -10.00
CA GLU A 607 1.95 19.03 -10.22
C GLU A 607 0.88 18.02 -10.66
N SER A 608 1.24 17.14 -11.59
CA SER A 608 0.38 16.07 -12.07
C SER A 608 1.19 14.83 -12.43
N GLU A 609 0.59 13.67 -12.18
CA GLU A 609 0.96 12.43 -12.85
C GLU A 609 1.13 12.64 -14.37
N GLY A 610 2.15 12.00 -14.95
CA GLY A 610 2.41 11.99 -16.39
C GLY A 610 3.32 13.11 -16.91
N SER A 611 3.61 14.15 -16.12
CA SER A 611 4.54 15.23 -16.50
C SER A 611 5.31 15.79 -15.31
N ASP A 612 6.64 15.87 -15.42
CA ASP A 612 7.48 16.56 -14.45
C ASP A 612 7.52 18.08 -14.68
N LEU A 613 7.86 18.82 -13.61
CA LEU A 613 8.12 20.25 -13.68
C LEU A 613 9.44 20.55 -14.42
N ALA A 614 9.41 21.56 -15.30
CA ALA A 614 10.59 21.99 -16.04
C ALA A 614 11.60 22.78 -15.17
N ASP A 615 11.11 23.45 -14.12
CA ASP A 615 11.86 24.27 -13.17
C ASP A 615 11.15 24.22 -11.80
N ILE A 616 11.71 24.89 -10.79
CA ILE A 616 11.19 25.03 -9.42
C ILE A 616 10.88 26.49 -9.04
N ASP A 617 10.97 27.41 -10.00
CA ASP A 617 10.43 28.77 -9.85
C ASP A 617 8.89 28.75 -9.95
N LEU A 618 8.20 29.55 -9.11
CA LEU A 618 6.74 29.71 -9.17
C LEU A 618 6.26 30.11 -10.59
N PRO A 619 5.30 29.38 -11.19
CA PRO A 619 4.94 29.56 -12.60
C PRO A 619 4.21 30.89 -12.89
N GLY A 620 4.16 31.26 -14.17
CA GLY A 620 3.53 32.49 -14.62
C GLY A 620 4.30 33.74 -14.16
N ASP A 621 3.58 34.77 -13.71
CA ASP A 621 4.17 36.02 -13.20
C ASP A 621 4.10 36.16 -11.67
N GLN A 622 3.80 35.06 -10.94
CA GLN A 622 3.54 35.05 -9.50
C GLN A 622 4.72 35.61 -8.68
N ASN A 623 5.96 35.28 -9.04
CA ASN A 623 7.15 35.87 -8.43
C ASN A 623 7.12 37.42 -8.51
N ALA A 624 6.76 37.99 -9.67
CA ALA A 624 6.68 39.43 -9.86
C ALA A 624 5.44 40.08 -9.21
N LEU A 625 4.33 39.33 -9.08
CA LEU A 625 3.17 39.73 -8.28
C LEU A 625 3.53 39.88 -6.80
N ILE A 626 4.16 38.86 -6.21
CA ILE A 626 4.56 38.87 -4.79
C ILE A 626 5.47 40.07 -4.51
N GLU A 627 6.46 40.33 -5.38
CA GLU A 627 7.29 41.53 -5.24
C GLU A 627 6.50 42.84 -5.35
N ALA A 628 5.56 42.95 -6.31
CA ALA A 628 4.77 44.17 -6.50
C ALA A 628 3.91 44.46 -5.26
N VAL A 629 3.32 43.41 -4.68
CA VAL A 629 2.54 43.49 -3.44
C VAL A 629 3.43 43.79 -2.22
N ALA A 630 4.60 43.15 -2.10
CA ALA A 630 5.55 43.41 -1.01
C ALA A 630 6.12 44.83 -1.04
N ARG A 631 6.36 45.40 -2.23
CA ARG A 631 6.72 46.82 -2.43
C ARG A 631 5.59 47.77 -2.06
N ALA A 632 4.33 47.37 -2.30
CA ALA A 632 3.15 48.18 -2.00
C ALA A 632 2.71 48.09 -0.52
N ASN A 633 2.93 46.95 0.14
CA ASN A 633 2.57 46.71 1.54
C ASN A 633 3.70 45.96 2.29
N PRO A 634 4.40 46.62 3.24
CA PRO A 634 5.49 46.02 3.99
C PRO A 634 5.04 44.98 5.03
N ASN A 635 3.74 44.74 5.20
CA ASN A 635 3.15 43.67 6.03
C ASN A 635 2.68 42.48 5.18
N THR A 636 3.26 42.28 3.99
CA THR A 636 2.90 41.16 3.12
C THR A 636 3.26 39.80 3.74
N ILE A 637 2.31 38.88 3.69
CA ILE A 637 2.43 37.45 4.00
C ILE A 637 2.23 36.70 2.68
N VAL A 638 3.01 35.63 2.45
CA VAL A 638 2.77 34.67 1.36
C VAL A 638 2.24 33.36 1.93
N VAL A 639 1.29 32.75 1.24
CA VAL A 639 0.90 31.35 1.42
C VAL A 639 1.20 30.64 0.12
N LEU A 640 1.99 29.58 0.20
CA LEU A 640 2.30 28.71 -0.92
C LEU A 640 1.33 27.53 -0.87
N ASN A 641 0.62 27.29 -1.97
CA ASN A 641 -0.14 26.07 -2.19
C ASN A 641 0.60 25.25 -3.27
N THR A 642 1.75 24.68 -2.92
CA THR A 642 2.69 24.06 -3.86
C THR A 642 2.90 22.58 -3.56
N GLY A 643 3.03 21.73 -4.59
CA GLY A 643 3.15 20.28 -4.38
C GLY A 643 4.46 19.86 -3.70
N SER A 644 5.53 20.59 -3.99
CA SER A 644 6.91 20.29 -3.66
C SER A 644 7.68 21.56 -3.27
N ALA A 645 9.01 21.56 -3.42
CA ALA A 645 9.85 22.68 -3.03
C ALA A 645 10.09 23.71 -4.14
N VAL A 646 9.57 24.93 -3.94
CA VAL A 646 9.75 26.08 -4.85
C VAL A 646 10.79 27.09 -4.36
N THR A 647 11.35 27.87 -5.31
CA THR A 647 12.24 29.01 -4.98
C THR A 647 11.46 30.21 -4.45
N MET A 648 12.15 31.13 -3.75
CA MET A 648 11.54 32.33 -3.18
C MET A 648 12.44 33.56 -3.36
N PRO A 649 12.66 34.07 -4.59
CA PRO A 649 13.54 35.21 -4.85
C PRO A 649 13.10 36.51 -4.14
N TRP A 650 11.80 36.63 -3.84
CA TRP A 650 11.17 37.72 -3.10
C TRP A 650 11.23 37.57 -1.56
N LEU A 651 11.82 36.48 -1.02
CA LEU A 651 11.67 36.10 0.39
C LEU A 651 11.98 37.22 1.38
N ASP A 652 13.05 38.01 1.15
CA ASP A 652 13.45 39.09 2.05
C ASP A 652 12.53 40.32 2.03
N GLN A 653 11.68 40.45 1.01
CA GLN A 653 10.72 41.53 0.86
C GLN A 653 9.48 41.31 1.76
N VAL A 654 9.12 40.06 2.06
CA VAL A 654 7.90 39.68 2.81
C VAL A 654 8.15 39.40 4.30
N LYS A 655 7.08 39.45 5.11
CA LYS A 655 7.14 39.29 6.57
C LYS A 655 6.76 37.91 7.07
N GLY A 656 5.78 37.27 6.43
CA GLY A 656 5.35 35.90 6.70
C GLY A 656 5.44 35.03 5.45
N VAL A 657 5.79 33.75 5.62
CA VAL A 657 5.63 32.72 4.59
C VAL A 657 5.10 31.46 5.25
N PHE A 658 3.98 30.95 4.75
CA PHE A 658 3.48 29.61 5.00
C PHE A 658 3.70 28.73 3.77
N GLU A 659 4.14 27.50 4.00
CA GLU A 659 3.89 26.38 3.09
C GLU A 659 2.61 25.68 3.54
N ALA A 660 1.61 25.60 2.67
CA ALA A 660 0.33 24.94 2.93
C ALA A 660 0.15 23.66 2.09
N TRP A 661 1.09 23.35 1.20
CA TRP A 661 1.04 22.23 0.26
C TRP A 661 -0.22 22.32 -0.63
N TYR A 662 -0.75 21.19 -1.11
CA TYR A 662 -2.16 21.14 -1.49
C TYR A 662 -2.99 20.78 -0.24
N PRO A 663 -3.79 21.71 0.35
CA PRO A 663 -4.41 21.51 1.67
C PRO A 663 -5.79 20.83 1.64
N GLY A 664 -6.20 20.23 0.52
CA GLY A 664 -7.51 19.58 0.38
C GLY A 664 -8.69 20.57 0.45
N GLN A 665 -9.90 20.05 0.61
CA GLN A 665 -11.13 20.86 0.52
C GLN A 665 -11.28 21.91 1.65
N GLU A 666 -10.62 21.74 2.79
CA GLU A 666 -10.70 22.66 3.93
C GLU A 666 -9.65 23.79 3.89
N SER A 667 -8.96 23.94 2.75
CA SER A 667 -7.93 24.95 2.42
C SER A 667 -8.08 26.27 3.19
N GLY A 668 -9.15 27.01 2.92
CA GLY A 668 -9.36 28.34 3.47
C GLY A 668 -9.67 28.38 4.97
N ASP A 669 -10.31 27.34 5.49
CA ASP A 669 -10.75 27.29 6.89
C ASP A 669 -9.59 26.85 7.82
N ALA A 670 -8.67 26.03 7.32
CA ALA A 670 -7.41 25.67 7.97
C ALA A 670 -6.42 26.84 7.99
N ILE A 671 -6.15 27.46 6.83
CA ILE A 671 -5.18 28.57 6.76
C ILE A 671 -5.68 29.81 7.52
N ALA A 672 -6.98 30.07 7.58
CA ALA A 672 -7.54 31.13 8.42
C ALA A 672 -7.27 30.89 9.93
N ALA A 673 -7.43 29.66 10.42
CA ALA A 673 -7.17 29.29 11.81
C ALA A 673 -5.67 29.43 12.17
N LEU A 674 -4.78 29.13 11.22
CA LEU A 674 -3.34 29.35 11.33
C LEU A 674 -2.99 30.86 11.31
N LEU A 675 -3.48 31.61 10.32
CA LEU A 675 -3.21 33.04 10.17
C LEU A 675 -3.61 33.86 11.42
N TYR A 676 -4.78 33.58 12.02
CA TYR A 676 -5.22 34.22 13.27
C TYR A 676 -4.63 33.60 14.54
N GLY A 677 -3.91 32.47 14.43
CA GLY A 677 -3.27 31.81 15.56
C GLY A 677 -4.25 31.21 16.56
N ASP A 678 -5.39 30.71 16.07
CA ASP A 678 -6.27 29.81 16.84
C ASP A 678 -5.61 28.43 16.93
N VAL A 679 -5.08 27.96 15.79
CA VAL A 679 -4.07 26.91 15.72
C VAL A 679 -2.69 27.54 15.78
N ASN A 680 -1.77 26.91 16.50
CA ASN A 680 -0.36 27.29 16.50
C ASN A 680 0.40 26.39 15.50
N PRO A 681 1.03 26.94 14.44
CA PRO A 681 1.78 26.16 13.45
C PRO A 681 2.76 25.18 14.11
N SER A 682 2.76 23.95 13.60
CA SER A 682 3.60 22.87 14.10
C SER A 682 4.08 21.86 13.04
N GLY A 683 3.73 22.08 11.76
CA GLY A 683 4.31 21.34 10.64
C GLY A 683 5.81 21.63 10.49
N LYS A 684 6.52 20.70 9.86
CA LYS A 684 7.95 20.71 9.59
C LYS A 684 8.18 20.19 8.17
N LEU A 685 9.12 20.75 7.43
CA LEU A 685 9.39 20.35 6.05
C LEU A 685 9.77 18.86 5.93
N PRO A 686 9.07 18.05 5.12
CA PRO A 686 9.43 16.67 4.82
C PRO A 686 10.35 16.56 3.58
N VAL A 687 10.66 17.69 2.92
CA VAL A 687 11.58 17.82 1.79
C VAL A 687 12.45 19.07 1.97
N THR A 688 13.67 19.07 1.46
CA THR A 688 14.61 20.20 1.58
C THR A 688 14.40 21.19 0.44
N PHE A 689 14.16 22.47 0.76
CA PHE A 689 13.96 23.51 -0.24
C PHE A 689 15.30 24.07 -0.75
N PRO A 690 15.66 23.92 -2.03
CA PRO A 690 16.86 24.53 -2.64
C PRO A 690 16.72 26.06 -2.78
N LYS A 691 17.83 26.76 -3.03
CA LYS A 691 17.82 28.19 -3.40
C LYS A 691 17.68 28.43 -4.91
N SER A 692 18.07 27.46 -5.72
CA SER A 692 18.00 27.47 -7.19
C SER A 692 18.04 26.05 -7.72
N LEU A 693 17.67 25.87 -9.00
CA LEU A 693 17.70 24.57 -9.68
C LEU A 693 19.09 23.90 -9.66
N ASP A 694 20.18 24.68 -9.60
CA ASP A 694 21.55 24.14 -9.47
C ASP A 694 21.79 23.33 -8.18
N GLN A 695 20.98 23.54 -7.13
CA GLN A 695 21.16 22.88 -5.84
C GLN A 695 20.38 21.55 -5.67
N VAL A 696 19.58 21.13 -6.66
CA VAL A 696 18.82 19.87 -6.56
C VAL A 696 19.75 18.64 -6.64
N PRO A 697 19.38 17.48 -6.05
CA PRO A 697 20.24 16.29 -6.09
C PRO A 697 20.51 15.77 -7.50
N ALA A 698 19.54 15.88 -8.42
CA ALA A 698 19.64 15.44 -9.81
C ALA A 698 19.87 16.63 -10.78
N ASN A 699 20.85 17.48 -10.48
CA ASN A 699 21.13 18.72 -11.23
C ASN A 699 21.86 18.54 -12.59
N THR A 700 22.25 17.32 -12.98
CA THR A 700 22.86 17.07 -14.31
C THR A 700 21.91 16.37 -15.27
N ALA A 701 22.05 16.63 -16.58
CA ALA A 701 21.24 15.99 -17.62
C ALA A 701 21.28 14.45 -17.59
N ALA A 702 22.40 13.86 -17.13
CA ALA A 702 22.53 12.42 -16.95
C ALA A 702 21.70 11.88 -15.78
N GLN A 703 21.44 12.69 -14.75
CA GLN A 703 20.58 12.37 -13.61
C GLN A 703 19.11 12.74 -13.82
N TRP A 704 18.81 13.72 -14.69
CA TRP A 704 17.46 14.23 -14.94
C TRP A 704 17.30 14.84 -16.34
N PRO A 705 16.33 14.42 -17.18
CA PRO A 705 15.53 13.19 -17.08
C PRO A 705 16.29 11.96 -17.62
N GLY A 706 17.61 12.06 -17.81
CA GLY A 706 18.48 11.01 -18.36
C GLY A 706 19.02 11.32 -19.77
N VAL A 707 20.04 10.55 -20.19
CA VAL A 707 20.67 10.63 -21.51
C VAL A 707 20.74 9.22 -22.13
N ASP A 708 20.52 9.12 -23.44
CA ASP A 708 20.48 7.85 -24.20
C ASP A 708 19.58 6.77 -23.56
N GLY A 709 18.44 7.22 -23.00
CA GLY A 709 17.47 6.37 -22.32
C GLY A 709 17.97 5.79 -20.99
N LYS A 710 18.79 6.54 -20.24
CA LYS A 710 19.31 6.14 -18.93
C LYS A 710 19.34 7.30 -17.95
N VAL A 711 18.74 7.09 -16.79
CA VAL A 711 18.73 8.01 -15.65
C VAL A 711 19.80 7.55 -14.67
N GLN A 712 20.85 8.32 -14.46
CA GLN A 712 21.89 7.99 -13.47
C GLN A 712 21.42 8.41 -12.07
N TYR A 713 21.38 7.46 -11.14
CA TYR A 713 21.16 7.75 -9.71
C TYR A 713 22.54 7.90 -9.02
N SER A 714 23.39 8.73 -9.61
CA SER A 714 24.83 8.85 -9.27
C SER A 714 25.12 9.59 -7.96
N GLU A 715 24.11 10.24 -7.38
CA GLU A 715 24.10 10.76 -6.01
C GLU A 715 24.05 9.64 -4.95
N GLY A 716 23.56 8.44 -5.31
CA GLY A 716 23.52 7.28 -4.42
C GLY A 716 22.75 7.56 -3.13
N LEU A 717 23.44 7.45 -1.99
CA LEU A 717 22.86 7.67 -0.66
C LEU A 717 22.63 9.15 -0.31
N ASP A 718 23.23 10.06 -1.06
CA ASP A 718 23.19 11.51 -0.81
C ASP A 718 21.93 12.14 -1.45
N VAL A 719 20.75 11.67 -1.04
CA VAL A 719 19.41 12.15 -1.45
C VAL A 719 18.82 13.07 -0.37
N GLY A 720 18.06 14.10 -0.78
CA GLY A 720 17.45 15.07 0.14
C GLY A 720 18.50 15.84 0.95
N TYR A 721 18.24 16.16 2.22
CA TYR A 721 19.18 16.84 3.12
C TYR A 721 20.58 16.19 3.20
N LYS A 722 20.70 14.90 2.88
CA LYS A 722 21.98 14.17 2.82
C LYS A 722 22.87 14.72 1.69
N TYR A 723 22.29 15.11 0.55
CA TYR A 723 22.95 15.84 -0.53
C TYR A 723 23.63 17.11 -0.01
N TYR A 724 22.86 17.96 0.67
CA TYR A 724 23.34 19.24 1.19
C TYR A 724 24.40 19.05 2.29
N ASP A 725 24.30 18.01 3.13
CA ASP A 725 25.37 17.60 4.05
C ASP A 725 26.66 17.21 3.30
N ALA A 726 26.56 16.44 2.21
CA ALA A 726 27.69 15.95 1.42
C ALA A 726 28.37 17.03 0.56
N LYS A 727 27.59 17.96 -0.01
CA LYS A 727 28.10 19.13 -0.75
C LYS A 727 28.62 20.25 0.16
N HIS A 728 28.24 20.23 1.45
CA HIS A 728 28.44 21.32 2.41
C HIS A 728 27.72 22.61 1.99
N GLU A 729 26.49 22.46 1.49
CA GLU A 729 25.65 23.56 1.04
C GLU A 729 24.53 23.86 2.04
N ASP A 730 24.20 25.16 2.16
CA ASP A 730 23.02 25.60 2.87
C ASP A 730 21.84 25.63 1.87
N PRO A 731 20.72 24.93 2.14
CA PRO A 731 19.47 25.08 1.40
C PRO A 731 18.79 26.44 1.68
N LEU A 732 17.65 26.70 1.04
CA LEU A 732 16.76 27.83 1.39
C LEU A 732 16.05 27.54 2.71
N TYR A 733 15.47 26.34 2.84
CA TYR A 733 15.00 25.78 4.11
C TYR A 733 15.34 24.29 4.20
N PRO A 734 15.91 23.81 5.32
CA PRO A 734 16.38 22.43 5.45
C PRO A 734 15.27 21.46 5.88
N PHE A 735 15.40 20.18 5.53
CA PHE A 735 14.55 19.10 6.05
C PHE A 735 14.32 19.18 7.56
N GLY A 736 13.08 18.95 7.96
CA GLY A 736 12.61 19.02 9.33
C GLY A 736 12.42 20.43 9.88
N TYR A 737 12.59 21.50 9.10
CA TYR A 737 12.42 22.89 9.58
C TYR A 737 10.96 23.35 9.61
N GLY A 738 10.60 24.15 10.60
CA GLY A 738 9.31 24.85 10.68
C GLY A 738 9.18 25.64 11.98
N LEU A 739 8.66 26.87 11.89
CA LEU A 739 8.48 27.81 12.99
C LEU A 739 7.14 27.60 13.71
N SER A 740 7.00 28.25 14.87
CA SER A 740 5.79 28.24 15.70
C SER A 740 5.55 29.62 16.32
N TYR A 741 4.33 29.91 16.78
CA TYR A 741 3.99 31.11 17.56
C TYR A 741 4.35 30.99 19.05
N THR A 742 5.08 29.94 19.41
CA THR A 742 5.81 29.84 20.68
C THR A 742 7.24 29.37 20.40
N SER A 743 8.11 29.43 21.40
CA SER A 743 9.50 28.95 21.32
C SER A 743 9.68 27.67 22.12
N TYR A 744 10.66 26.84 21.72
CA TYR A 744 11.00 25.61 22.41
C TYR A 744 12.48 25.54 22.78
N LYS A 745 12.78 24.68 23.76
CA LYS A 745 14.14 24.37 24.21
C LYS A 745 14.31 22.88 24.45
N PHE A 746 15.34 22.31 23.83
CA PHE A 746 15.79 20.94 24.03
C PHE A 746 16.84 20.87 25.17
N SER A 747 16.78 19.83 25.99
CA SER A 747 17.65 19.65 27.16
C SER A 747 17.79 18.18 27.58
N HIS A 748 18.72 17.91 28.51
CA HIS A 748 18.87 16.63 29.23
C HIS A 748 18.93 15.36 28.37
N LEU A 749 19.65 15.38 27.24
CA LEU A 749 19.89 14.18 26.43
C LEU A 749 20.50 13.05 27.28
N ARG A 750 19.93 11.86 27.21
CA ARG A 750 20.48 10.63 27.79
C ARG A 750 20.41 9.49 26.77
N VAL A 751 21.55 8.86 26.53
CA VAL A 751 21.63 7.57 25.83
C VAL A 751 21.76 6.50 26.91
N GLU A 752 20.74 5.67 27.07
CA GLU A 752 20.70 4.59 28.07
C GLU A 752 21.48 3.38 27.55
N GLY A 753 22.66 3.18 28.13
CA GLY A 753 23.62 2.17 27.71
C GLY A 753 24.74 2.74 26.84
N SER A 754 25.99 2.57 27.28
CA SER A 754 27.17 3.10 26.58
C SER A 754 27.66 2.20 25.42
N THR A 755 26.98 1.09 25.14
CA THR A 755 27.42 0.12 24.12
C THR A 755 26.24 -0.65 23.53
N MET A 756 26.15 -0.63 22.19
CA MET A 756 25.27 -1.50 21.41
C MET A 756 26.05 -2.74 20.92
N ARG A 757 25.30 -3.83 20.68
CA ARG A 757 25.74 -5.06 20.01
C ARG A 757 24.70 -5.42 18.94
N GLU A 758 25.05 -6.28 18.00
CA GLU A 758 24.09 -6.86 17.04
C GLU A 758 22.91 -7.51 17.77
N GLY A 759 21.70 -7.37 17.20
CA GLY A 759 20.43 -7.77 17.83
C GLY A 759 20.02 -6.92 19.05
N GLY A 760 20.85 -5.97 19.49
CA GLY A 760 20.56 -5.10 20.63
C GLY A 760 19.67 -3.91 20.27
N SER A 761 19.25 -3.17 21.31
CA SER A 761 18.71 -1.81 21.16
C SER A 761 19.09 -0.95 22.37
N LEU A 762 19.11 0.37 22.18
CA LEU A 762 19.33 1.40 23.18
C LEU A 762 18.10 2.32 23.28
N ARG A 763 17.89 2.94 24.43
CA ARG A 763 16.91 4.03 24.57
C ARG A 763 17.63 5.37 24.51
N VAL A 764 17.06 6.34 23.82
CA VAL A 764 17.48 7.74 23.89
C VAL A 764 16.32 8.56 24.43
N THR A 765 16.59 9.46 25.37
CA THR A 765 15.59 10.40 25.91
C THR A 765 16.11 11.82 25.89
N ALA A 766 15.21 12.79 25.73
CA ALA A 766 15.49 14.22 25.79
C ALA A 766 14.27 14.97 26.36
N ASP A 767 14.50 16.12 26.98
CA ASP A 767 13.46 16.99 27.54
C ASP A 767 13.19 18.17 26.60
N VAL A 768 11.95 18.26 26.09
CA VAL A 768 11.44 19.37 25.27
C VAL A 768 10.62 20.29 26.17
N THR A 769 10.95 21.58 26.17
CA THR A 769 10.25 22.60 26.96
C THR A 769 9.70 23.69 26.05
N ASN A 770 8.41 23.99 26.16
CA ASN A 770 7.81 25.19 25.56
C ASN A 770 8.20 26.40 26.42
N THR A 771 9.02 27.29 25.89
CA THR A 771 9.56 28.45 26.60
C THR A 771 8.75 29.73 26.40
N GLY A 772 7.87 29.78 25.40
CA GLY A 772 7.01 30.94 25.13
C GLY A 772 5.68 30.90 25.89
N SER A 773 4.80 31.84 25.55
CA SER A 773 3.53 32.11 26.26
C SER A 773 2.29 31.45 25.63
N ARG A 774 2.41 30.84 24.44
CA ARG A 774 1.34 30.12 23.76
C ARG A 774 1.52 28.61 23.91
N ALA A 775 0.42 27.86 23.93
CA ALA A 775 0.48 26.41 23.74
C ALA A 775 0.82 26.08 22.28
N GLY A 776 1.36 24.88 22.03
CA GLY A 776 1.68 24.40 20.67
C GLY A 776 2.27 23.01 20.70
N SER A 777 2.60 22.48 19.53
CA SER A 777 3.34 21.22 19.36
C SER A 777 4.74 21.49 18.81
N GLU A 778 5.69 20.63 19.18
CA GLU A 778 7.05 20.60 18.62
C GLU A 778 7.40 19.16 18.21
N VAL A 779 8.23 18.99 17.19
CA VAL A 779 8.70 17.71 16.68
C VAL A 779 10.15 17.51 17.11
N ALA A 780 10.38 16.65 18.10
CA ALA A 780 11.72 16.26 18.50
C ALA A 780 12.28 15.22 17.51
N GLN A 781 13.29 15.60 16.73
CA GLN A 781 13.92 14.77 15.70
C GLN A 781 15.26 14.22 16.22
N LEU A 782 15.53 12.94 15.97
CA LEU A 782 16.77 12.26 16.33
C LEU A 782 17.52 11.84 15.07
N TYR A 783 18.77 12.32 14.97
CA TYR A 783 19.69 11.97 13.91
C TYR A 783 20.85 11.10 14.43
N LEU A 784 21.22 10.12 13.63
CA LEU A 784 22.38 9.27 13.83
C LEU A 784 23.51 9.69 12.89
N SER A 785 24.75 9.66 13.38
CA SER A 785 25.97 9.82 12.60
C SER A 785 26.89 8.64 12.89
N GLU A 786 27.29 7.94 11.83
CA GLU A 786 27.91 6.62 11.91
C GLU A 786 29.44 6.69 11.76
N PRO A 787 30.20 5.63 12.11
CA PRO A 787 31.64 5.60 11.90
C PRO A 787 31.96 5.66 10.40
N LYS A 788 32.92 6.49 9.97
CA LYS A 788 33.32 6.65 8.55
C LYS A 788 33.59 5.33 7.80
N ALA A 789 33.94 4.26 8.52
CA ALA A 789 34.12 2.92 7.94
C ALA A 789 32.83 2.26 7.41
N ALA A 790 31.65 2.77 7.76
CA ALA A 790 30.36 2.35 7.19
C ALA A 790 30.08 2.98 5.80
N GLY A 791 30.80 4.06 5.43
CA GLY A 791 30.54 4.78 4.18
C GLY A 791 29.11 5.33 4.10
N GLU A 792 28.58 5.80 5.23
CA GLU A 792 27.22 6.35 5.40
C GLU A 792 27.20 7.88 5.28
N PRO A 793 26.05 8.49 4.91
CA PRO A 793 25.83 9.93 5.00
C PRO A 793 26.05 10.50 6.41
N VAL A 794 26.42 11.79 6.48
CA VAL A 794 26.88 12.46 7.71
C VAL A 794 25.80 12.51 8.80
N SER A 795 24.54 12.54 8.42
CA SER A 795 23.38 12.61 9.31
C SER A 795 22.24 11.78 8.71
N GLN A 796 21.57 10.96 9.50
CA GLN A 796 20.37 10.22 9.08
C GLN A 796 19.28 10.30 10.15
N LEU A 797 18.04 10.61 9.77
CA LEU A 797 16.89 10.51 10.67
C LEU A 797 16.68 9.05 11.07
N LYS A 798 16.59 8.78 12.38
CA LYS A 798 16.32 7.44 12.94
C LYS A 798 15.31 7.53 14.11
N GLY A 799 14.37 8.46 14.02
CA GLY A 799 13.31 8.67 15.02
C GLY A 799 12.83 10.11 15.13
N PHE A 800 11.52 10.31 15.25
CA PHE A 800 10.89 11.61 15.53
C PHE A 800 9.73 11.46 16.52
N ARG A 801 9.39 12.53 17.26
CA ARG A 801 8.27 12.56 18.21
C ARG A 801 7.62 13.96 18.24
N LYS A 802 6.42 14.11 17.67
CA LYS A 802 5.57 15.30 17.91
C LYS A 802 5.09 15.31 19.36
N VAL A 803 5.10 16.48 20.01
CA VAL A 803 4.76 16.62 21.42
C VAL A 803 4.04 17.95 21.71
N ALA A 804 2.74 17.87 21.98
CA ALA A 804 1.92 19.00 22.41
C ALA A 804 2.31 19.47 23.83
N LEU A 805 2.51 20.78 24.00
CA LEU A 805 3.02 21.42 25.22
C LEU A 805 2.25 22.71 25.53
N LYS A 806 1.74 22.83 26.75
CA LYS A 806 1.27 24.12 27.29
C LYS A 806 2.46 25.08 27.45
N ALA A 807 2.18 26.38 27.49
CA ALA A 807 3.20 27.39 27.81
C ALA A 807 3.97 27.02 29.10
N HIS A 808 5.30 27.15 29.06
CA HIS A 808 6.22 26.79 30.15
C HIS A 808 6.21 25.30 30.58
N GLN A 809 5.56 24.39 29.82
CA GLN A 809 5.58 22.96 30.10
C GLN A 809 6.83 22.28 29.53
N THR A 810 7.41 21.35 30.31
CA THR A 810 8.40 20.36 29.84
C THR A 810 7.74 18.98 29.69
N LYS A 811 8.10 18.23 28.66
CA LYS A 811 7.86 16.78 28.54
C LYS A 811 9.13 16.06 28.09
N ARG A 812 9.28 14.79 28.50
CA ARG A 812 10.37 13.92 28.04
C ARG A 812 9.93 13.12 26.82
N VAL A 813 10.63 13.26 25.71
CA VAL A 813 10.48 12.39 24.53
C VAL A 813 11.39 11.16 24.68
N THR A 814 10.98 10.06 24.04
CA THR A 814 11.70 8.77 24.09
C THR A 814 11.77 8.15 22.70
N PHE A 815 12.99 7.78 22.31
CA PHE A 815 13.33 7.06 21.08
C PHE A 815 13.94 5.70 21.44
N ARG A 816 13.82 4.74 20.53
CA ARG A 816 14.50 3.44 20.58
C ARG A 816 15.37 3.34 19.33
N LEU A 817 16.66 3.03 19.51
CA LEU A 817 17.58 2.73 18.42
C LEU A 817 17.94 1.26 18.49
N THR A 818 17.64 0.50 17.46
CA THR A 818 18.00 -0.92 17.30
C THR A 818 19.35 -1.07 16.60
N ALA A 819 19.85 -2.31 16.57
CA ALA A 819 20.97 -2.68 15.72
C ALA A 819 20.68 -2.47 14.22
N GLN A 820 19.42 -2.57 13.78
CA GLN A 820 19.03 -2.37 12.39
C GLN A 820 19.12 -0.89 12.00
N ASP A 821 18.65 0.02 12.87
CA ASP A 821 18.71 1.48 12.64
C ASP A 821 20.15 2.01 12.47
N ALA A 822 21.14 1.27 12.99
CA ALA A 822 22.56 1.59 12.95
C ALA A 822 23.38 0.68 12.00
N SER A 823 22.71 -0.09 11.14
CA SER A 823 23.34 -0.98 10.15
C SER A 823 23.23 -0.43 8.74
N TYR A 824 24.22 -0.75 7.91
CA TYR A 824 24.24 -0.45 6.48
C TYR A 824 24.07 -1.72 5.64
N TRP A 825 23.55 -1.61 4.42
CA TRP A 825 23.51 -2.70 3.46
C TRP A 825 24.88 -2.93 2.83
N ASN A 826 25.42 -4.14 3.03
CA ASN A 826 26.70 -4.52 2.47
C ASN A 826 26.49 -5.39 1.23
N SER A 827 26.52 -4.78 0.05
CA SER A 827 26.34 -5.44 -1.25
C SER A 827 27.25 -6.65 -1.48
N ASP A 828 28.50 -6.58 -0.98
CA ASP A 828 29.53 -7.63 -1.05
C ASP A 828 29.14 -8.88 -0.21
N ALA A 829 28.30 -8.68 0.81
CA ALA A 829 27.78 -9.71 1.71
C ALA A 829 26.30 -10.07 1.46
N GLN A 830 25.57 -9.25 0.69
CA GLN A 830 24.11 -9.28 0.53
C GLN A 830 23.39 -9.33 1.90
N ALA A 831 23.79 -8.46 2.82
CA ALA A 831 23.26 -8.40 4.18
C ALA A 831 23.47 -7.05 4.88
N TRP A 832 22.51 -6.69 5.74
CA TRP A 832 22.66 -5.60 6.71
C TRP A 832 23.82 -5.88 7.69
N THR A 833 24.68 -4.89 7.89
CA THR A 833 25.96 -4.99 8.60
C THR A 833 26.10 -3.86 9.62
N LEU A 834 26.30 -4.20 10.90
CA LEU A 834 26.50 -3.23 11.98
C LEU A 834 27.99 -2.86 12.13
N THR A 835 28.37 -1.64 11.77
CA THR A 835 29.78 -1.20 11.77
C THR A 835 30.32 -0.95 13.18
N PRO A 836 31.44 -1.56 13.60
CA PRO A 836 32.03 -1.26 14.91
C PRO A 836 32.67 0.13 14.97
N GLY A 837 32.35 0.91 16.00
CA GLY A 837 32.91 2.24 16.22
C GLY A 837 32.07 3.10 17.15
N THR A 838 32.40 4.39 17.21
CA THR A 838 31.62 5.39 17.95
C THR A 838 30.53 5.96 17.05
N TYR A 839 29.28 5.81 17.45
CA TYR A 839 28.13 6.45 16.84
C TYR A 839 27.79 7.72 17.62
N ARG A 840 27.51 8.82 16.92
CA ARG A 840 27.02 10.06 17.52
C ARG A 840 25.52 10.16 17.32
N VAL A 841 24.81 10.45 18.41
CA VAL A 841 23.38 10.76 18.41
C VAL A 841 23.23 12.28 18.52
N ARG A 842 22.35 12.86 17.72
CA ARG A 842 21.98 14.29 17.74
C ARG A 842 20.47 14.43 17.89
N VAL A 843 19.99 15.42 18.63
CA VAL A 843 18.55 15.69 18.82
C VAL A 843 18.25 17.20 18.75
N GLY A 844 17.15 17.56 18.10
CA GLY A 844 16.69 18.94 17.94
C GLY A 844 15.35 19.05 17.21
N ASP A 845 15.15 20.15 16.49
CA ASP A 845 13.90 20.57 15.83
C ASP A 845 14.00 20.70 14.29
N SER A 846 15.18 20.44 13.70
CA SER A 846 15.40 20.29 12.24
C SER A 846 16.76 19.65 11.96
N SER A 847 17.02 19.20 10.73
CA SER A 847 18.33 18.65 10.31
C SER A 847 19.51 19.62 10.47
N ARG A 848 19.27 20.94 10.49
CA ARG A 848 20.28 21.99 10.72
C ARG A 848 20.33 22.51 12.16
N SER A 849 19.30 22.28 12.98
CA SER A 849 19.23 22.73 14.39
C SER A 849 19.18 21.52 15.33
N LEU A 850 20.38 21.11 15.76
CA LEU A 850 20.60 19.91 16.57
C LEU A 850 21.42 20.22 17.84
N PRO A 851 20.85 20.98 18.80
CA PRO A 851 21.56 21.50 19.97
C PRO A 851 21.97 20.42 21.00
N LEU A 852 21.40 19.21 20.93
CA LEU A 852 21.77 18.10 21.81
C LEU A 852 22.66 17.10 21.07
N SER A 853 23.73 16.65 21.73
CA SER A 853 24.61 15.61 21.19
C SER A 853 25.07 14.62 22.27
N GLY A 854 25.14 13.34 21.91
CA GLY A 854 25.60 12.23 22.74
C GLY A 854 26.24 11.15 21.87
N SER A 855 26.66 10.03 22.46
CA SER A 855 27.26 8.92 21.70
C SER A 855 27.10 7.56 22.39
N PHE A 856 27.24 6.50 21.60
CA PHE A 856 27.41 5.13 22.07
C PHE A 856 28.50 4.41 21.26
N GLN A 857 29.00 3.29 21.78
CA GLN A 857 29.94 2.44 21.05
C GLN A 857 29.21 1.23 20.48
N VAL A 858 29.27 1.00 19.18
CA VAL A 858 29.07 -0.37 18.65
C VAL A 858 30.36 -1.11 18.89
N ARG A 859 30.32 -2.14 19.75
CA ARG A 859 31.45 -3.06 19.92
C ARG A 859 31.25 -4.26 19.02
N ARG A 860 32.20 -4.49 18.10
CA ARG A 860 32.37 -5.78 17.41
C ARG A 860 32.38 -6.88 18.47
N THR A 861 31.47 -7.84 18.39
CA THR A 861 31.50 -9.00 19.30
C THR A 861 32.79 -9.75 19.02
N THR A 862 33.74 -9.70 19.96
CA THR A 862 35.13 -10.11 19.73
C THR A 862 35.25 -11.63 19.66
N GLY A 863 35.09 -12.17 18.46
CA GLY A 863 35.33 -13.57 18.12
C GLY A 863 34.95 -13.86 16.67
N PRO A 864 35.55 -14.89 16.05
CA PRO A 864 34.98 -15.52 14.87
C PRO A 864 33.63 -16.14 15.22
N ARG A 865 32.69 -16.17 14.27
CA ARG A 865 31.35 -16.71 14.50
C ARG A 865 31.07 -17.91 13.62
N PHE A 866 30.38 -18.89 14.19
CA PHE A 866 29.64 -19.83 13.39
C PHE A 866 28.39 -19.14 12.82
N THR A 867 27.98 -19.55 11.62
CA THR A 867 26.81 -19.02 10.92
C THR A 867 25.99 -20.21 10.44
N LYS A 868 24.77 -20.38 10.99
CA LYS A 868 23.67 -21.27 10.55
C LYS A 868 24.02 -22.73 10.17
N VAL A 869 23.45 -23.69 10.90
CA VAL A 869 23.25 -25.05 10.35
C VAL A 869 22.00 -25.01 9.46
N SER A 870 22.02 -25.74 8.34
CA SER A 870 20.87 -25.89 7.45
C SER A 870 20.76 -27.35 7.02
N ALA A 871 19.60 -27.97 7.25
CA ALA A 871 19.33 -29.37 6.95
C ALA A 871 17.92 -29.52 6.35
N PRO A 872 17.69 -30.47 5.42
CA PRO A 872 16.36 -30.89 5.00
C PRO A 872 15.57 -31.50 6.16
N SER A 873 14.25 -31.28 6.18
CA SER A 873 13.33 -31.83 7.17
C SER A 873 11.92 -31.94 6.56
N PRO A 874 11.14 -33.01 6.81
CA PRO A 874 11.53 -34.22 7.54
C PRO A 874 12.61 -35.07 6.86
N ALA A 875 13.09 -36.10 7.56
CA ALA A 875 14.02 -37.10 7.05
C ALA A 875 13.70 -38.50 7.62
N VAL A 876 14.14 -39.57 6.97
CA VAL A 876 13.74 -40.95 7.31
C VAL A 876 14.92 -41.73 7.88
N GLY A 877 14.67 -42.59 8.88
CA GLY A 877 15.63 -43.60 9.29
C GLY A 877 16.10 -44.43 8.08
N GLY A 878 17.41 -44.65 7.97
CA GLY A 878 18.07 -45.35 6.85
C GLY A 878 18.50 -44.44 5.69
N SER A 879 18.03 -43.18 5.62
CA SER A 879 18.40 -42.26 4.54
C SER A 879 19.68 -41.46 4.83
N SER A 880 20.14 -40.67 3.85
CA SER A 880 21.21 -39.68 4.04
C SER A 880 20.79 -38.32 3.51
N VAL A 881 20.99 -37.27 4.30
CA VAL A 881 20.59 -35.88 3.96
C VAL A 881 21.80 -34.95 3.88
N LYS A 882 21.72 -33.95 2.99
CA LYS A 882 22.77 -32.93 2.79
C LYS A 882 22.62 -31.80 3.80
N VAL A 883 23.49 -31.76 4.81
CA VAL A 883 23.52 -30.70 5.82
C VAL A 883 24.63 -29.70 5.50
N ARG A 884 24.40 -28.40 5.74
CA ARG A 884 25.38 -27.33 5.53
C ARG A 884 25.64 -26.59 6.83
N THR A 885 26.90 -26.21 7.03
CA THR A 885 27.40 -25.45 8.17
C THR A 885 28.31 -24.34 7.64
N THR A 886 28.12 -23.08 8.05
CA THR A 886 28.98 -21.98 7.61
C THR A 886 29.71 -21.31 8.78
N PHE A 887 30.84 -20.68 8.50
CA PHE A 887 31.68 -20.02 9.50
C PHE A 887 32.18 -18.69 8.94
N THR A 888 31.96 -17.61 9.69
CA THR A 888 32.24 -16.23 9.29
C THR A 888 33.28 -15.63 10.24
N ASN A 889 34.43 -15.22 9.71
CA ASN A 889 35.45 -14.61 10.55
C ASN A 889 35.11 -13.15 10.90
N GLY A 890 34.34 -12.97 11.97
CA GLY A 890 34.06 -11.65 12.57
C GLY A 890 35.26 -10.98 13.26
N ALA A 891 36.40 -11.66 13.45
CA ALA A 891 37.57 -11.08 14.10
C ALA A 891 38.30 -10.05 13.22
N THR A 892 39.19 -9.27 13.83
CA THR A 892 40.05 -8.28 13.14
C THR A 892 41.34 -8.88 12.57
N GLN A 893 41.57 -10.17 12.80
CA GLN A 893 42.74 -10.92 12.33
C GLN A 893 42.30 -12.16 11.55
N PRO A 894 43.11 -12.68 10.60
CA PRO A 894 42.80 -13.94 9.92
C PRO A 894 42.72 -15.10 10.91
N VAL A 895 41.70 -15.93 10.76
CA VAL A 895 41.58 -17.19 11.51
C VAL A 895 42.35 -18.26 10.76
N ILE A 896 43.27 -18.94 11.46
CA ILE A 896 44.12 -19.98 10.88
C ILE A 896 43.60 -21.36 11.32
N GLY A 897 43.50 -22.29 10.37
CA GLY A 897 43.09 -23.68 10.62
C GLY A 897 41.66 -23.80 11.17
N ALA A 898 40.69 -23.10 10.57
CA ALA A 898 39.28 -23.19 10.96
C ALA A 898 38.69 -24.57 10.59
N THR A 899 38.62 -25.48 11.55
CA THR A 899 38.04 -26.82 11.43
C THR A 899 36.62 -26.85 11.99
N THR A 900 35.64 -27.06 11.12
CA THR A 900 34.23 -27.26 11.48
C THR A 900 33.94 -28.73 11.73
N ARG A 901 33.05 -29.01 12.67
CA ARG A 901 32.52 -30.35 13.01
C ARG A 901 31.01 -30.26 13.20
N LEU A 902 30.29 -31.12 12.49
CA LEU A 902 28.87 -31.34 12.73
C LEU A 902 28.69 -32.45 13.78
N SER A 903 28.12 -32.10 14.93
CA SER A 903 27.57 -33.05 15.90
C SER A 903 26.20 -33.52 15.42
N VAL A 904 25.91 -34.79 15.63
CA VAL A 904 24.66 -35.47 15.24
C VAL A 904 24.23 -36.43 16.36
N PRO A 905 22.95 -36.81 16.46
CA PRO A 905 22.47 -37.71 17.51
C PRO A 905 23.20 -39.06 17.55
N SER A 906 23.15 -39.72 18.70
CA SER A 906 23.83 -41.00 18.91
C SER A 906 23.44 -42.04 17.84
N GLY A 907 24.44 -42.71 17.28
CA GLY A 907 24.29 -43.68 16.18
C GLY A 907 24.30 -43.09 14.77
N TRP A 908 24.01 -41.79 14.59
CA TRP A 908 24.05 -41.12 13.29
C TRP A 908 25.49 -40.93 12.80
N ARG A 909 25.68 -40.74 11.49
CA ARG A 909 27.01 -40.55 10.88
C ARG A 909 27.05 -39.31 10.00
N ALA A 910 27.89 -38.34 10.35
CA ALA A 910 28.19 -37.18 9.51
C ALA A 910 29.54 -37.34 8.78
N ARG A 911 29.56 -37.11 7.46
CA ARG A 911 30.75 -37.12 6.61
C ARG A 911 30.80 -35.84 5.77
N ALA A 912 31.83 -35.04 5.94
CA ALA A 912 32.03 -33.85 5.11
C ALA A 912 32.26 -34.23 3.63
N THR A 913 31.60 -33.50 2.72
CA THR A 913 31.75 -33.64 1.25
C THR A 913 32.36 -32.41 0.59
N SER A 914 32.46 -31.28 1.30
CA SER A 914 33.37 -30.19 0.98
C SER A 914 34.40 -30.04 2.11
N PRO A 915 35.43 -29.17 1.99
CA PRO A 915 36.44 -29.02 3.04
C PRO A 915 35.82 -28.71 4.41
N ALA A 916 36.15 -29.53 5.41
CA ALA A 916 35.81 -29.29 6.81
C ALA A 916 36.88 -28.47 7.55
N THR A 917 38.01 -28.17 6.90
CA THR A 917 39.07 -27.31 7.44
C THR A 917 39.49 -26.29 6.41
N HIS A 918 39.44 -25.02 6.78
CA HIS A 918 39.87 -23.89 5.97
C HIS A 918 41.12 -23.29 6.62
N TRP A 919 42.27 -23.42 5.96
CA TRP A 919 43.56 -23.07 6.57
C TRP A 919 43.70 -21.58 6.87
N LEU A 920 43.07 -20.71 6.08
CA LEU A 920 43.04 -19.27 6.29
C LEU A 920 41.64 -18.74 5.98
N VAL A 921 41.00 -18.10 6.97
CA VAL A 921 39.75 -17.35 6.77
C VAL A 921 40.04 -15.88 7.11
N ALA A 922 40.13 -15.04 6.08
CA ALA A 922 40.40 -13.61 6.24
C ALA A 922 39.26 -12.89 7.00
N PRO A 923 39.53 -11.76 7.69
CA PRO A 923 38.49 -10.94 8.32
C PRO A 923 37.32 -10.65 7.38
N GLY A 924 36.10 -10.81 7.88
CA GLY A 924 34.86 -10.58 7.13
C GLY A 924 34.49 -11.67 6.10
N LYS A 925 35.31 -12.71 5.89
CA LYS A 925 34.98 -13.78 4.92
C LYS A 925 34.29 -14.98 5.58
N THR A 926 33.39 -15.59 4.81
CA THR A 926 32.59 -16.77 5.19
C THR A 926 33.06 -18.00 4.41
N VAL A 927 33.05 -19.17 5.05
CA VAL A 927 33.36 -20.47 4.45
C VAL A 927 32.30 -21.51 4.80
N THR A 928 32.12 -22.51 3.92
CA THR A 928 30.99 -23.47 3.99
C THR A 928 31.47 -24.92 3.91
N THR A 929 31.13 -25.70 4.94
CA THR A 929 31.25 -27.16 4.92
C THR A 929 29.89 -27.81 4.67
N THR A 930 29.82 -28.68 3.68
CA THR A 930 28.66 -29.54 3.38
C THR A 930 28.94 -30.95 3.90
N TRP A 931 27.92 -31.62 4.43
CA TRP A 931 27.98 -32.93 5.07
C TRP A 931 26.91 -33.85 4.47
N ASP A 932 27.26 -35.11 4.21
CA ASP A 932 26.30 -36.21 4.19
C ASP A 932 26.04 -36.64 5.63
N VAL A 933 24.78 -36.60 6.06
CA VAL A 933 24.35 -37.10 7.37
C VAL A 933 23.45 -38.32 7.17
N THR A 934 23.99 -39.49 7.46
CA THR A 934 23.28 -40.77 7.41
C THR A 934 22.54 -41.02 8.74
N ILE A 935 21.24 -41.27 8.62
CA ILE A 935 20.32 -41.54 9.72
C ILE A 935 20.18 -43.06 9.87
N PRO A 936 20.28 -43.67 11.07
CA PRO A 936 20.07 -45.11 11.25
C PRO A 936 18.63 -45.54 10.93
N ASP A 937 18.44 -46.75 10.40
CA ASP A 937 17.11 -47.34 10.12
C ASP A 937 16.18 -47.41 11.36
N GLY A 938 16.75 -47.42 12.57
CA GLY A 938 16.03 -47.42 13.84
C GLY A 938 16.10 -46.09 14.62
N ALA A 939 16.28 -44.95 13.96
CA ALA A 939 16.24 -43.65 14.63
C ALA A 939 14.85 -43.37 15.23
N LYS A 940 14.80 -42.80 16.45
CA LYS A 940 13.54 -42.35 17.05
C LYS A 940 12.97 -41.19 16.23
N GLY A 941 11.66 -41.23 15.96
CA GLY A 941 10.95 -40.13 15.30
C GLY A 941 10.84 -38.87 16.16
N GLY A 942 10.44 -37.77 15.53
CA GLY A 942 10.37 -36.43 16.11
C GLY A 942 11.67 -35.65 15.97
N ALA A 943 11.81 -34.59 16.78
CA ALA A 943 12.88 -33.60 16.64
C ALA A 943 14.28 -34.16 16.96
N ALA A 944 15.18 -34.12 15.96
CA ALA A 944 16.59 -34.43 16.11
C ALA A 944 17.44 -33.17 15.87
N GLU A 945 18.16 -32.71 16.89
CA GLU A 945 19.06 -31.56 16.78
C GLU A 945 20.41 -31.94 16.14
N LEU A 946 20.85 -31.15 15.16
CA LEU A 946 22.18 -31.22 14.57
C LEU A 946 22.97 -29.95 14.91
N THR A 947 24.12 -30.08 15.56
CA THR A 947 24.87 -28.94 16.13
C THR A 947 26.19 -28.72 15.38
N GLY A 948 26.35 -27.57 14.72
CA GLY A 948 27.58 -27.18 14.03
C GLY A 948 28.52 -26.39 14.95
N THR A 949 29.74 -26.90 15.10
CA THR A 949 30.78 -26.30 15.94
C THR A 949 32.04 -26.03 15.11
N THR A 950 32.74 -24.91 15.34
CA THR A 950 34.03 -24.63 14.69
C THR A 950 35.12 -24.34 15.72
N ARG A 951 36.31 -24.92 15.50
CA ARG A 951 37.55 -24.67 16.24
C ARG A 951 38.61 -24.11 15.30
N TYR A 952 39.59 -23.40 15.84
CA TYR A 952 40.68 -22.82 15.06
C TYR A 952 41.96 -22.70 15.90
N LEU A 953 43.10 -22.56 15.24
CA LEU A 953 44.39 -22.48 15.91
C LEU A 953 44.49 -21.20 16.76
N GLY A 954 45.07 -21.33 17.96
CA GLY A 954 45.23 -20.23 18.91
C GLY A 954 44.07 -20.04 19.91
N SER A 955 42.94 -20.76 19.77
CA SER A 955 41.86 -20.75 20.77
C SER A 955 41.76 -22.10 21.51
N PRO A 956 41.72 -22.10 22.86
CA PRO A 956 41.36 -23.29 23.64
C PRO A 956 39.84 -23.56 23.65
N HIS A 957 39.01 -22.64 23.15
CA HIS A 957 37.55 -22.72 23.13
C HIS A 957 36.98 -22.78 21.70
N THR A 958 35.78 -23.35 21.56
CA THR A 958 34.93 -23.17 20.37
C THR A 958 34.47 -21.70 20.24
N SER A 959 34.02 -21.30 19.05
CA SER A 959 33.36 -19.98 18.90
C SER A 959 32.13 -19.87 19.81
N PRO A 960 31.82 -18.70 20.42
CA PRO A 960 30.67 -18.49 21.32
C PRO A 960 29.29 -18.49 20.64
N GLY A 961 29.07 -19.41 19.72
CA GLY A 961 27.81 -19.62 19.02
C GLY A 961 27.91 -20.98 18.35
N ASP A 962 27.35 -22.00 18.99
CA ASP A 962 27.07 -23.26 18.33
C ASP A 962 25.76 -23.06 17.56
N GLY A 963 25.81 -23.17 16.23
CA GLY A 963 24.58 -23.14 15.45
C GLY A 963 23.92 -24.50 15.51
N SER A 964 22.60 -24.57 15.56
CA SER A 964 21.89 -25.84 15.39
C SER A 964 20.77 -25.75 14.35
N ALA A 965 20.32 -26.91 13.91
CA ALA A 965 19.13 -27.10 13.09
C ALA A 965 18.41 -28.38 13.54
N THR A 966 17.09 -28.29 13.66
CA THR A 966 16.24 -29.45 13.94
C THR A 966 15.86 -30.14 12.64
N VAL A 967 16.15 -31.44 12.54
CA VAL A 967 15.58 -32.33 11.52
C VAL A 967 14.47 -33.13 12.17
N GLN A 968 13.25 -33.07 11.62
CA GLN A 968 12.18 -33.96 12.05
C GLN A 968 12.42 -35.34 11.46
N VAL A 969 12.64 -36.34 12.32
CA VAL A 969 12.76 -37.74 11.92
C VAL A 969 11.37 -38.31 11.77
N ALA A 970 11.08 -38.94 10.63
CA ALA A 970 9.84 -39.68 10.45
C ALA A 970 9.78 -40.87 11.44
N TYR A 971 8.72 -40.94 12.23
CA TYR A 971 8.44 -42.06 13.14
C TYR A 971 8.38 -43.37 12.37
N ALA A 972 8.96 -44.45 12.89
CA ALA A 972 9.17 -45.70 12.12
C ALA A 972 7.87 -46.40 11.65
N ASN A 973 6.73 -46.04 12.23
CA ASN A 973 5.36 -46.46 11.92
C ASN A 973 4.38 -45.70 12.86
N VAL A 974 3.07 -45.90 12.70
CA VAL A 974 2.03 -45.25 13.52
C VAL A 974 2.23 -45.50 15.02
N ARG A 975 2.44 -46.76 15.44
CA ARG A 975 2.73 -47.12 16.85
C ARG A 975 3.96 -46.41 17.42
N ALA A 976 4.94 -46.04 16.60
CA ALA A 976 6.11 -45.28 17.04
C ALA A 976 5.82 -43.76 17.20
N ALA A 977 4.74 -43.26 16.58
CA ALA A 977 4.24 -41.89 16.73
C ALA A 977 3.14 -41.76 17.79
N ALA A 978 2.59 -42.87 18.29
CA ALA A 978 1.47 -42.89 19.23
C ALA A 978 1.78 -42.13 20.52
N GLY A 979 0.82 -41.27 20.91
CA GLY A 979 0.92 -40.38 22.06
C GLY A 979 -0.30 -40.41 22.96
N GLU A 980 -1.46 -40.81 22.44
CA GLU A 980 -2.72 -40.91 23.17
C GLU A 980 -3.12 -42.35 23.47
N VAL A 981 -3.86 -42.52 24.56
CA VAL A 981 -4.49 -43.79 24.98
C VAL A 981 -5.91 -43.80 24.42
N GLY A 982 -6.04 -44.31 23.20
CA GLY A 982 -7.32 -44.47 22.50
C GLY A 982 -8.13 -45.66 23.00
N VAL A 983 -7.49 -46.69 23.59
CA VAL A 983 -8.17 -47.87 24.16
C VAL A 983 -7.85 -48.07 25.65
N THR A 984 -8.87 -48.30 26.48
CA THR A 984 -8.72 -48.73 27.89
C THR A 984 -9.47 -50.02 28.19
N ASP A 985 -9.04 -50.70 29.26
CA ASP A 985 -9.79 -51.81 29.85
C ASP A 985 -10.96 -51.27 30.70
N ASP A 986 -12.10 -51.94 30.66
CA ASP A 986 -13.32 -51.52 31.38
C ASP A 986 -13.14 -51.42 32.91
N SER A 987 -12.13 -52.10 33.48
CA SER A 987 -11.76 -52.00 34.89
C SER A 987 -10.77 -50.87 35.21
N ALA A 988 -10.27 -50.16 34.19
CA ALA A 988 -9.16 -49.20 34.30
C ALA A 988 -9.30 -47.98 33.34
N THR A 989 -10.51 -47.43 33.18
CA THR A 989 -10.81 -46.36 32.21
C THR A 989 -10.03 -45.05 32.39
N ALA A 990 -9.53 -44.78 33.61
CA ALA A 990 -8.93 -43.49 34.00
C ALA A 990 -7.62 -43.12 33.29
N ALA A 991 -7.09 -43.98 32.41
CA ALA A 991 -5.93 -43.69 31.56
C ALA A 991 -6.30 -43.20 30.15
N GLY A 992 -7.58 -43.24 29.75
CA GLY A 992 -8.04 -42.85 28.42
C GLY A 992 -7.82 -41.36 28.17
N SER A 993 -7.46 -41.00 26.93
CA SER A 993 -7.17 -39.61 26.55
C SER A 993 -7.77 -39.18 25.20
N PHE A 994 -8.59 -40.02 24.58
CA PHE A 994 -9.07 -39.85 23.21
C PHE A 994 -9.85 -38.54 23.07
N GLY A 995 -9.25 -37.55 22.38
CA GLY A 995 -9.83 -36.23 22.22
C GLY A 995 -9.86 -35.38 23.51
N ASP A 996 -8.78 -35.42 24.30
CA ASP A 996 -8.50 -34.61 25.50
C ASP A 996 -9.47 -34.73 26.70
N ALA A 997 -10.63 -35.37 26.55
CA ALA A 997 -11.71 -35.36 27.55
C ALA A 997 -11.81 -36.61 28.44
N GLY A 998 -10.78 -37.46 28.47
CA GLY A 998 -10.69 -38.63 29.36
C GLY A 998 -11.41 -39.90 28.90
N TYR A 999 -11.93 -39.91 27.67
CA TYR A 999 -12.62 -41.05 27.08
C TYR A 999 -11.68 -41.98 26.31
N SER A 1000 -12.18 -43.17 25.95
CA SER A 1000 -11.49 -44.15 25.11
C SER A 1000 -12.46 -45.22 24.59
N PHE A 1001 -12.06 -45.97 23.57
CA PHE A 1001 -12.72 -47.22 23.20
C PHE A 1001 -12.52 -48.28 24.29
N SER A 1002 -13.53 -49.11 24.53
CA SER A 1002 -13.40 -50.30 25.39
C SER A 1002 -12.60 -51.39 24.70
N ALA A 1003 -11.58 -51.93 25.37
CA ALA A 1003 -10.80 -53.07 24.87
C ALA A 1003 -11.67 -54.33 24.73
N GLN A 1004 -12.60 -54.53 25.67
CA GLN A 1004 -13.58 -55.60 25.66
C GLN A 1004 -14.56 -55.44 24.48
N ALA A 1005 -15.14 -54.26 24.29
CA ALA A 1005 -16.10 -54.01 23.22
C ALA A 1005 -15.45 -54.03 21.82
N LEU A 1006 -14.16 -53.68 21.71
CA LEU A 1006 -13.37 -53.88 20.49
C LEU A 1006 -13.11 -55.36 20.22
N ALA A 1007 -12.75 -56.16 21.23
CA ALA A 1007 -12.53 -57.59 21.08
C ALA A 1007 -13.81 -58.33 20.64
N ASP A 1008 -14.98 -57.96 21.19
CA ASP A 1008 -16.28 -58.47 20.75
C ASP A 1008 -16.64 -58.03 19.32
N ALA A 1009 -16.16 -56.86 18.88
CA ALA A 1009 -16.22 -56.40 17.49
C ALA A 1009 -15.14 -57.03 16.57
N GLY A 1010 -14.35 -57.98 17.08
CA GLY A 1010 -13.30 -58.70 16.34
C GLY A 1010 -11.97 -57.94 16.19
N ILE A 1011 -11.80 -56.81 16.88
CA ILE A 1011 -10.59 -55.98 16.89
C ILE A 1011 -9.78 -56.30 18.16
N THR A 1012 -8.66 -56.98 17.97
CA THR A 1012 -7.76 -57.41 19.06
C THR A 1012 -6.33 -56.89 18.82
N PRO A 1013 -5.50 -56.71 19.89
CA PRO A 1013 -4.09 -56.34 19.74
C PRO A 1013 -3.33 -57.21 18.74
N GLY A 1014 -2.60 -56.58 17.81
CA GLY A 1014 -1.89 -57.26 16.72
C GLY A 1014 -2.79 -57.95 15.67
N GLY A 1015 -4.11 -57.86 15.81
CA GLY A 1015 -5.10 -58.46 14.91
C GLY A 1015 -5.15 -57.76 13.55
N ARG A 1016 -5.63 -58.49 12.53
CA ARG A 1016 -5.81 -57.94 11.18
C ARG A 1016 -7.19 -57.30 11.03
N VAL A 1017 -7.22 -55.99 10.86
CA VAL A 1017 -8.44 -55.21 10.54
C VAL A 1017 -8.48 -54.95 9.04
N SER A 1018 -9.60 -55.20 8.38
CA SER A 1018 -9.72 -55.06 6.91
C SER A 1018 -10.83 -54.08 6.54
N ALA A 1019 -10.55 -53.15 5.63
CA ALA A 1019 -11.52 -52.18 5.13
C ALA A 1019 -11.34 -52.00 3.61
N GLY A 1020 -12.32 -52.44 2.83
CA GLY A 1020 -12.19 -52.51 1.36
C GLY A 1020 -10.99 -53.38 0.95
N SER A 1021 -10.07 -52.82 0.17
CA SER A 1021 -8.80 -53.47 -0.21
C SER A 1021 -7.68 -53.31 0.83
N ALA A 1022 -7.84 -52.45 1.84
CA ALA A 1022 -6.82 -52.18 2.85
C ALA A 1022 -6.80 -53.25 3.94
N ALA A 1023 -5.60 -53.70 4.30
CA ALA A 1023 -5.36 -54.67 5.37
C ALA A 1023 -4.44 -54.05 6.43
N PHE A 1024 -5.04 -53.55 7.50
CA PHE A 1024 -4.34 -52.97 8.64
C PHE A 1024 -3.93 -54.06 9.65
N THR A 1025 -2.88 -53.77 10.41
CA THR A 1025 -2.59 -54.46 11.67
C THR A 1025 -2.98 -53.51 12.79
N TRP A 1026 -3.86 -53.94 13.70
CA TRP A 1026 -4.24 -53.16 14.88
C TRP A 1026 -3.04 -53.02 15.82
N PRO A 1027 -2.87 -51.90 16.57
CA PRO A 1027 -1.80 -51.74 17.55
C PRO A 1027 -1.62 -52.97 18.45
N ASP A 1028 -0.41 -53.55 18.41
CA ASP A 1028 0.01 -54.66 19.28
C ASP A 1028 0.52 -54.07 20.61
N VAL A 1029 -0.39 -53.61 21.45
CA VAL A 1029 -0.13 -53.07 22.79
C VAL A 1029 -1.26 -53.45 23.75
N ALA A 1030 -1.01 -53.28 25.06
CA ALA A 1030 -2.05 -53.44 26.07
C ALA A 1030 -2.93 -52.19 26.16
N ALA A 1031 -4.21 -52.37 26.45
CA ALA A 1031 -5.12 -51.26 26.76
C ALA A 1031 -4.60 -50.45 27.96
N GLY A 1032 -4.83 -49.14 27.97
CA GLY A 1032 -4.23 -48.22 28.92
C GLY A 1032 -2.78 -47.84 28.61
N THR A 1033 -2.28 -48.14 27.40
CA THR A 1033 -0.97 -47.65 26.90
C THR A 1033 -1.14 -46.97 25.54
N PRO A 1034 -0.28 -46.00 25.17
CA PRO A 1034 -0.49 -45.23 23.95
C PRO A 1034 -0.52 -46.08 22.67
N ASP A 1035 -1.62 -45.98 21.96
CA ASP A 1035 -1.95 -46.74 20.75
C ASP A 1035 -2.48 -45.86 19.61
N ASP A 1036 -2.80 -44.59 19.89
CA ASP A 1036 -3.35 -43.63 18.95
C ASP A 1036 -2.43 -42.43 18.66
N VAL A 1037 -2.57 -41.89 17.45
CA VAL A 1037 -1.93 -40.65 16.97
C VAL A 1037 -2.98 -39.61 16.64
N ALA A 1038 -3.25 -38.71 17.59
CA ALA A 1038 -3.81 -37.38 17.29
C ALA A 1038 -2.89 -36.63 16.33
N ALA A 1039 -3.41 -36.19 15.18
CA ALA A 1039 -2.59 -35.64 14.10
C ALA A 1039 -2.11 -34.21 14.41
N ALA A 1040 -0.80 -34.02 14.53
CA ALA A 1040 -0.11 -32.77 14.83
C ALA A 1040 1.13 -32.60 13.94
N GLY A 1041 0.96 -32.76 12.63
CA GLY A 1041 2.03 -32.62 11.63
C GLY A 1041 3.10 -33.73 11.65
N GLN A 1042 2.87 -34.87 12.30
CA GLN A 1042 3.89 -35.92 12.42
C GLN A 1042 4.22 -36.56 11.08
N ALA A 1043 5.52 -36.65 10.75
CA ALA A 1043 5.99 -37.51 9.67
C ALA A 1043 6.05 -38.98 10.15
N ILE A 1044 5.40 -39.90 9.45
CA ILE A 1044 5.33 -41.33 9.75
C ILE A 1044 5.85 -42.11 8.55
N ALA A 1045 6.90 -42.91 8.75
CA ALA A 1045 7.46 -43.78 7.73
C ALA A 1045 6.46 -44.90 7.39
N VAL A 1046 6.13 -45.02 6.10
CA VAL A 1046 5.31 -46.11 5.56
C VAL A 1046 6.03 -46.65 4.34
N ARG A 1047 6.74 -47.77 4.50
CA ARG A 1047 7.63 -48.32 3.46
C ARG A 1047 6.86 -49.27 2.54
N GLY A 1048 6.71 -48.91 1.27
CA GLY A 1048 6.14 -49.78 0.24
C GLY A 1048 5.64 -49.01 -0.98
N SER A 1049 5.12 -49.75 -1.96
CA SER A 1049 4.53 -49.22 -3.20
C SER A 1049 3.18 -49.88 -3.47
N GLY A 1050 2.18 -49.09 -3.82
CA GLY A 1050 0.84 -49.54 -4.16
C GLY A 1050 0.10 -48.51 -5.00
N THR A 1051 -1.23 -48.57 -4.99
CA THR A 1051 -2.14 -47.61 -5.62
C THR A 1051 -2.81 -46.68 -4.62
N ARG A 1052 -2.89 -47.06 -3.33
CA ARG A 1052 -3.44 -46.24 -2.24
C ARG A 1052 -2.65 -46.40 -0.94
N LEU A 1053 -2.66 -45.35 -0.13
CA LEU A 1053 -2.28 -45.38 1.27
C LEU A 1053 -3.54 -45.13 2.11
N SER A 1054 -3.82 -46.05 3.02
CA SER A 1054 -5.01 -46.10 3.84
C SER A 1054 -4.70 -45.84 5.30
N PHE A 1055 -5.66 -45.27 6.02
CA PHE A 1055 -5.59 -44.86 7.42
C PHE A 1055 -6.80 -45.45 8.15
N LEU A 1056 -6.61 -45.90 9.39
CA LEU A 1056 -7.62 -46.47 10.27
C LEU A 1056 -7.64 -45.70 11.59
N GLY A 1057 -8.82 -45.21 12.00
CA GLY A 1057 -9.03 -44.48 13.25
C GLY A 1057 -10.38 -43.81 13.30
N ALA A 1058 -10.50 -42.63 13.92
CA ALA A 1058 -11.75 -41.87 13.98
C ALA A 1058 -11.50 -40.36 14.13
N GLY A 1059 -12.54 -39.55 13.97
CA GLY A 1059 -12.56 -38.16 14.39
C GLY A 1059 -13.14 -38.00 15.80
N THR A 1060 -12.76 -36.95 16.49
CA THR A 1060 -13.48 -36.42 17.67
C THR A 1060 -14.06 -35.04 17.36
N ASN A 1061 -15.09 -34.63 18.09
CA ASN A 1061 -15.73 -33.31 17.95
C ASN A 1061 -16.23 -33.01 16.52
N GLY A 1062 -16.84 -34.01 15.86
CA GLY A 1062 -17.28 -33.96 14.47
C GLY A 1062 -16.48 -34.87 13.53
N THR A 1063 -16.92 -34.96 12.27
CA THR A 1063 -16.17 -35.61 11.19
C THR A 1063 -14.92 -34.78 10.89
N GLN A 1064 -13.76 -35.37 11.08
CA GLN A 1064 -12.48 -34.70 10.89
C GLN A 1064 -11.86 -34.98 9.53
N GLN A 1065 -11.20 -33.97 8.98
CA GLN A 1065 -10.46 -34.05 7.73
C GLN A 1065 -9.08 -33.41 7.87
N GLY A 1066 -8.15 -33.83 7.03
CA GLY A 1066 -6.87 -33.16 6.86
C GLY A 1066 -6.09 -33.67 5.67
N GLN A 1067 -5.29 -32.78 5.07
CA GLN A 1067 -4.42 -33.14 3.97
C GLN A 1067 -3.16 -33.84 4.51
N VAL A 1068 -2.90 -35.06 4.04
CA VAL A 1068 -1.63 -35.75 4.25
C VAL A 1068 -0.68 -35.49 3.08
N THR A 1069 0.62 -35.37 3.36
CA THR A 1069 1.67 -35.27 2.33
C THR A 1069 2.47 -36.55 2.27
N VAL A 1070 2.22 -37.38 1.25
CA VAL A 1070 3.02 -38.57 0.96
C VAL A 1070 4.32 -38.14 0.30
N THR A 1071 5.46 -38.52 0.88
CA THR A 1071 6.80 -38.30 0.30
C THR A 1071 7.38 -39.62 -0.16
N TYR A 1072 7.87 -39.65 -1.39
CA TYR A 1072 8.44 -40.84 -2.03
C TYR A 1072 9.96 -40.91 -1.85
N ALA A 1073 10.52 -42.10 -2.03
CA ALA A 1073 11.96 -42.37 -1.87
C ALA A 1073 12.86 -41.65 -2.89
N ASP A 1074 12.29 -41.08 -3.95
CA ASP A 1074 12.98 -40.21 -4.92
C ASP A 1074 12.97 -38.71 -4.54
N GLY A 1075 12.37 -38.36 -3.40
CA GLY A 1075 12.23 -36.98 -2.91
C GLY A 1075 11.06 -36.19 -3.51
N THR A 1076 10.24 -36.80 -4.36
CA THR A 1076 8.98 -36.19 -4.82
C THR A 1076 7.85 -36.41 -3.82
N THR A 1077 6.76 -35.66 -3.96
CA THR A 1077 5.58 -35.74 -3.08
C THR A 1077 4.28 -35.90 -3.86
N SER A 1078 3.23 -36.38 -3.17
CA SER A 1078 1.83 -36.24 -3.58
C SER A 1078 0.95 -36.06 -2.34
N THR A 1079 -0.11 -35.27 -2.45
CA THR A 1079 -1.04 -35.03 -1.35
C THR A 1079 -2.35 -35.79 -1.52
N GLY A 1080 -3.13 -35.88 -0.44
CA GLY A 1080 -4.51 -36.34 -0.47
C GLY A 1080 -5.21 -36.09 0.86
N THR A 1081 -6.53 -36.13 0.89
CA THR A 1081 -7.31 -35.90 2.12
C THR A 1081 -7.61 -37.21 2.82
N VAL A 1082 -7.35 -37.27 4.13
CA VAL A 1082 -7.87 -38.29 5.03
C VAL A 1082 -9.14 -37.73 5.66
N THR A 1083 -10.23 -38.50 5.62
CA THR A 1083 -11.51 -38.18 6.28
C THR A 1083 -11.82 -39.27 7.29
N LEU A 1084 -12.05 -38.93 8.54
CA LEU A 1084 -12.50 -39.86 9.57
C LEU A 1084 -13.74 -39.29 10.26
N ALA A 1085 -14.84 -40.03 10.20
CA ALA A 1085 -16.08 -39.63 10.87
C ALA A 1085 -15.91 -39.57 12.39
N ASP A 1086 -16.74 -38.75 13.03
CA ASP A 1086 -16.85 -38.72 14.48
C ASP A 1086 -17.08 -40.14 15.02
N TRP A 1087 -16.28 -40.59 15.99
CA TRP A 1087 -16.46 -41.89 16.63
C TRP A 1087 -17.87 -42.08 17.22
N TYR A 1088 -18.54 -41.00 17.62
CA TYR A 1088 -19.93 -40.98 18.11
C TYR A 1088 -20.97 -41.07 16.99
N ALA A 1089 -20.62 -40.82 15.72
CA ALA A 1089 -21.59 -40.79 14.62
C ALA A 1089 -22.14 -42.17 14.25
N ASN A 1090 -21.40 -43.25 14.53
CA ASN A 1090 -21.79 -44.64 14.28
C ASN A 1090 -22.18 -45.00 12.82
N GLN A 1091 -21.93 -44.11 11.85
CA GLN A 1091 -22.24 -44.26 10.43
C GLN A 1091 -21.08 -43.79 9.55
N ALA A 1092 -21.00 -44.31 8.32
CA ALA A 1092 -20.00 -43.89 7.32
C ALA A 1092 -20.30 -42.49 6.77
N VAL A 1093 -19.26 -41.83 6.22
CA VAL A 1093 -19.37 -40.51 5.54
C VAL A 1093 -18.50 -40.50 4.28
N ASP A 1094 -18.65 -39.50 3.41
CA ASP A 1094 -17.93 -39.48 2.14
C ASP A 1094 -16.40 -39.46 2.33
N GLY A 1095 -15.71 -40.34 1.59
CA GLY A 1095 -14.27 -40.61 1.74
C GLY A 1095 -13.88 -41.49 2.94
N CYS A 1096 -14.85 -42.00 3.71
CA CYS A 1096 -14.65 -42.62 5.02
C CYS A 1096 -15.56 -43.84 5.24
N SER A 1097 -15.01 -45.04 5.07
CA SER A 1097 -15.73 -46.30 5.32
C SER A 1097 -15.85 -46.61 6.82
N LEU A 1098 -17.02 -47.04 7.27
CA LEU A 1098 -17.22 -47.62 8.61
C LEU A 1098 -16.59 -49.02 8.65
N VAL A 1099 -15.80 -49.29 9.69
CA VAL A 1099 -15.03 -50.54 9.84
C VAL A 1099 -15.56 -51.40 10.98
N ALA A 1100 -15.86 -50.79 12.12
CA ALA A 1100 -16.43 -51.47 13.28
C ALA A 1100 -17.25 -50.50 14.14
N THR A 1101 -18.16 -51.06 14.93
CA THR A 1101 -18.95 -50.36 15.94
C THR A 1101 -18.90 -51.18 17.22
N THR A 1102 -18.44 -50.57 18.30
CA THR A 1102 -18.40 -51.18 19.64
C THR A 1102 -19.79 -51.21 20.29
N ALA A 1103 -19.98 -52.09 21.28
CA ALA A 1103 -21.20 -52.11 22.08
C ALA A 1103 -21.27 -50.95 23.09
N HIS A 1104 -20.12 -50.55 23.63
CA HIS A 1104 -19.96 -49.52 24.66
C HIS A 1104 -18.59 -48.83 24.57
N TRP A 1105 -18.47 -47.68 25.22
CA TRP A 1105 -17.26 -46.87 25.34
C TRP A 1105 -16.81 -46.72 26.81
N ASN A 1106 -15.57 -46.29 27.02
CA ASN A 1106 -15.03 -46.04 28.35
C ASN A 1106 -14.86 -44.53 28.59
N ASN A 1107 -15.46 -44.04 29.66
CA ASN A 1107 -15.49 -42.63 30.07
C ASN A 1107 -14.70 -42.41 31.39
N PRO A 1108 -14.33 -41.17 31.74
CA PRO A 1108 -13.58 -40.91 32.95
C PRO A 1108 -14.47 -41.07 34.20
N PRO A 1109 -13.94 -41.49 35.38
CA PRO A 1109 -14.74 -41.87 36.56
C PRO A 1109 -15.60 -40.79 37.24
N ALA A 1110 -15.70 -39.58 36.68
CA ALA A 1110 -16.50 -38.47 37.16
C ALA A 1110 -17.53 -37.96 36.12
N ASP A 1111 -17.61 -38.60 34.96
CA ASP A 1111 -18.58 -38.29 33.91
C ASP A 1111 -19.99 -38.82 34.25
N THR A 1112 -21.00 -38.29 33.55
CA THR A 1112 -22.44 -38.60 33.72
C THR A 1112 -23.10 -39.09 32.42
N LEU A 1113 -22.36 -39.23 31.31
CA LEU A 1113 -22.91 -39.83 30.09
C LEU A 1113 -23.12 -41.35 30.26
N PRO A 1114 -24.02 -41.97 29.48
CA PRO A 1114 -24.25 -43.40 29.55
C PRO A 1114 -23.01 -44.21 29.11
N HIS A 1115 -22.64 -45.22 29.89
CA HIS A 1115 -21.56 -46.14 29.52
C HIS A 1115 -21.93 -47.00 28.30
N ASP A 1116 -23.21 -47.30 28.08
CA ASP A 1116 -23.71 -48.14 26.98
C ASP A 1116 -23.81 -47.41 25.62
N HIS A 1117 -23.07 -46.30 25.46
CA HIS A 1117 -22.99 -45.60 24.17
C HIS A 1117 -22.00 -46.27 23.22
N LYS A 1118 -22.42 -46.47 21.96
CA LYS A 1118 -21.62 -47.11 20.92
C LYS A 1118 -20.65 -46.13 20.29
N VAL A 1119 -19.42 -46.56 20.02
CA VAL A 1119 -18.45 -45.77 19.25
C VAL A 1119 -17.80 -46.57 18.13
N SER A 1120 -17.44 -45.89 17.04
CA SER A 1120 -17.06 -46.51 15.78
C SER A 1120 -15.65 -46.18 15.31
N LEU A 1121 -15.06 -47.14 14.60
CA LEU A 1121 -13.79 -47.03 13.89
C LEU A 1121 -14.01 -46.97 12.38
N TYR A 1122 -13.15 -46.22 11.72
CA TYR A 1122 -13.30 -45.78 10.34
C TYR A 1122 -12.00 -45.93 9.54
N ALA A 1123 -12.11 -46.13 8.23
CA ALA A 1123 -10.98 -46.17 7.33
C ALA A 1123 -11.17 -45.29 6.10
N SER A 1124 -10.12 -44.55 5.77
CA SER A 1124 -10.01 -43.65 4.61
C SER A 1124 -8.75 -43.96 3.82
N SER A 1125 -8.63 -43.46 2.58
CA SER A 1125 -7.52 -43.81 1.70
C SER A 1125 -7.19 -42.74 0.67
N VAL A 1126 -5.94 -42.30 0.62
CA VAL A 1126 -5.40 -41.39 -0.41
C VAL A 1126 -4.76 -42.18 -1.55
N PRO A 1127 -4.72 -41.65 -2.79
CA PRO A 1127 -4.02 -42.28 -3.90
C PRO A 1127 -2.50 -42.25 -3.72
N LEU A 1128 -1.80 -43.21 -4.34
CA LEU A 1128 -0.35 -43.23 -4.49
C LEU A 1128 0.06 -43.11 -5.95
N THR A 1129 1.23 -42.53 -6.19
CA THR A 1129 1.83 -42.46 -7.53
C THR A 1129 2.37 -43.83 -7.92
N ALA A 1130 1.75 -44.43 -8.95
CA ALA A 1130 2.08 -45.78 -9.39
C ALA A 1130 3.59 -45.97 -9.67
N GLY A 1131 4.15 -47.08 -9.20
CA GLY A 1131 5.56 -47.44 -9.36
C GLY A 1131 6.53 -46.74 -8.39
N LYS A 1132 6.09 -45.77 -7.58
CA LYS A 1132 6.95 -45.14 -6.57
C LYS A 1132 6.90 -45.87 -5.22
N GLN A 1133 8.04 -45.91 -4.53
CA GLN A 1133 8.13 -46.34 -3.14
C GLN A 1133 7.85 -45.14 -2.22
N VAL A 1134 6.88 -45.27 -1.32
CA VAL A 1134 6.65 -44.31 -0.24
C VAL A 1134 7.81 -44.40 0.76
N ALA A 1135 8.29 -43.23 1.19
CA ALA A 1135 9.30 -43.10 2.23
C ALA A 1135 8.65 -42.75 3.58
N TYR A 1136 7.74 -41.77 3.58
CA TYR A 1136 6.92 -41.39 4.72
C TYR A 1136 5.67 -40.63 4.27
N VAL A 1137 4.72 -40.48 5.18
CA VAL A 1137 3.59 -39.57 5.06
C VAL A 1137 3.62 -38.56 6.21
N THR A 1138 3.46 -37.28 5.92
CA THR A 1138 3.19 -36.26 6.96
C THR A 1138 1.70 -36.22 7.22
N LEU A 1139 1.29 -36.43 8.47
CA LEU A 1139 -0.08 -36.22 8.93
C LEU A 1139 -0.48 -34.73 8.89
N PRO A 1140 -1.77 -34.40 8.83
CA PRO A 1140 -2.22 -33.02 9.01
C PRO A 1140 -1.92 -32.49 10.42
N ASP A 1141 -2.07 -31.18 10.61
CA ASP A 1141 -2.12 -30.54 11.92
C ASP A 1141 -3.60 -30.36 12.30
N ASN A 1142 -4.20 -31.41 12.85
CA ASN A 1142 -5.59 -31.49 13.33
C ASN A 1142 -5.68 -32.54 14.44
N ALA A 1143 -5.50 -32.12 15.70
CA ALA A 1143 -5.42 -33.03 16.84
C ALA A 1143 -6.66 -33.90 17.04
N SER A 1144 -7.84 -33.46 16.57
CA SER A 1144 -9.08 -34.25 16.63
C SER A 1144 -9.13 -35.39 15.61
N LEU A 1145 -8.17 -35.50 14.69
CA LEU A 1145 -8.06 -36.59 13.71
C LEU A 1145 -7.10 -37.65 14.25
N HIS A 1146 -7.66 -38.77 14.70
CA HIS A 1146 -6.96 -39.83 15.42
C HIS A 1146 -6.66 -41.04 14.51
N VAL A 1147 -5.42 -41.54 14.52
CA VAL A 1147 -4.94 -42.62 13.64
C VAL A 1147 -4.26 -43.74 14.44
N PHE A 1148 -4.89 -44.92 14.47
CA PHE A 1148 -4.37 -46.14 15.09
C PHE A 1148 -3.49 -46.97 14.13
N ALA A 1149 -3.78 -46.96 12.82
CA ALA A 1149 -2.99 -47.73 11.85
C ALA A 1149 -2.99 -47.15 10.41
N THR A 1150 -2.00 -47.57 9.62
CA THR A 1150 -1.90 -47.29 8.18
C THR A 1150 -1.57 -48.55 7.38
N ALA A 1151 -2.07 -48.65 6.14
CA ALA A 1151 -1.82 -49.77 5.23
C ALA A 1151 -1.66 -49.28 3.77
N ILE A 1152 -0.76 -49.88 2.99
CA ILE A 1152 -0.67 -49.66 1.53
C ILE A 1152 -1.44 -50.78 0.81
N GLY A 1153 -2.14 -50.43 -0.27
CA GLY A 1153 -2.90 -51.36 -1.15
C GLY A 1153 -2.91 -50.93 -2.61
#